data_AF-A0A086XTI7-F1
#
_entry.id   AF-A0A086XTI7-F1
#
_cell.length_a   1.000
_cell.length_b   1.000
_cell.length_c   1.000
_cell.angle_alpha   90.00
_cell.angle_beta   90.00
_cell.angle_gamma   90.00
#
_symmetry.space_group_name_H-M   'P 1'
#
loop_
_entity.id
_entity.type
_entity.pdbx_description
1 polymer ?
#
loop_
_entity_poly.entity_id
_entity_poly.type
_entity_poly.pdbx_seq_one_letter_code
_entity_poly.pdbx_strand_id
1 'polypeptide(L)'
;MTPSAFMTPSAFLRRFRRCLALALLMGLAGGASLSAASPYPPVPAVDPGAPGGSVRFPEGNWTSDRAGRGLLLQPGQGIALAGSGRPQAIFALLRLPLDKRDGRLTKGIMGHAGKGGNRFRLGLGNPGHSVPELRNRFTASQMGGRGSAVDLASALWDEEAALVVFWHDGTGTWQIDWYSPRTGDRHPGPPLTDTGVTDSGEIAPFNIGGWGSLTAFGGSTNPGRDPLWDGEIGAVGIVTGPLPPPEDWSRIARGAPFRAVLPAADLTFLREFDGTPGSLSPAPGEGTAPTASVAETAAAPEGTTPGSTLRRQSETEYVTLEQKSAGMVFGLHWGERARDVPFSGEASGPVELRVIEAATGKVVQDWTPMGPLQGNRWSGSLPLPESEAGWLFADARLAEAPGVIAHARSEFGVGYKFLVMGQSQTSYPLDNTTRRLTPDAPMSGSVARLLALGAREELGDAARRPVMGRIGAGPQAGGDGVVAFLNQFRRLKPGTPFMLIDEAVGGTSMARLLGGETTRADRQWADITDKLDLWGRDVTAVLWNWLMNEGAMNGKNVAPLMSAMFLPGHAGDMAHSLTAELEPGWTLGVLASDRESRVNGREGMRAARAAFAQQHGFTLGPVVSDYRIGDSGGAHPPAQFDTPEQGRYGPPETFDHGSARFMQRLAVMALQTIGEIPDTAVHPHYANARLTKDRRHILIDVVAVNGGRIYSPAPTALRSWYVKEPGKDAAFVPTIALGASAELDTSVTPPQVRITRATGLWPAGTLVRRMDDGEKRPDKDGAAEDAIHAGGIYESWSQDPFGFGFPVVGMKDGKGRWRPLFEMRLAAP
;
A
#
# COMPACT_ATOMS: atom_id res chain seq x y z
N MET A 1 17.08 -72.91 -8.09
CA MET A 1 17.68 -73.94 -7.23
C MET A 1 18.27 -73.25 -6.01
N THR A 2 17.72 -73.51 -4.83
CA THR A 2 18.46 -73.46 -3.55
C THR A 2 19.62 -74.49 -3.60
N PRO A 3 20.58 -74.58 -2.66
CA PRO A 3 20.70 -73.96 -1.31
C PRO A 3 22.15 -73.46 -0.95
N SER A 4 22.32 -72.54 0.01
CA SER A 4 22.79 -72.66 1.43
C SER A 4 24.28 -72.91 1.72
N ALA A 5 24.86 -72.11 2.64
CA ALA A 5 25.74 -72.56 3.74
C ALA A 5 26.00 -71.46 4.82
N PHE A 6 25.61 -71.79 6.06
CA PHE A 6 26.05 -71.49 7.46
C PHE A 6 26.99 -70.28 7.79
N MET A 7 26.69 -69.38 8.75
CA MET A 7 26.68 -69.44 10.26
C MET A 7 28.08 -69.64 10.89
N THR A 8 28.61 -68.97 11.93
CA THR A 8 28.18 -68.24 13.18
C THR A 8 29.43 -67.43 13.72
N PRO A 9 29.51 -66.79 14.94
CA PRO A 9 28.56 -66.51 16.03
C PRO A 9 28.52 -65.04 16.60
N SER A 10 27.45 -64.84 17.37
CA SER A 10 26.99 -63.78 18.32
C SER A 10 27.99 -63.19 19.34
N ALA A 11 27.73 -62.15 20.14
CA ALA A 11 26.82 -61.00 20.16
C ALA A 11 27.07 -60.25 21.49
N PHE A 12 27.60 -59.02 21.47
CA PHE A 12 27.43 -58.04 22.56
C PHE A 12 27.45 -56.58 22.06
N LEU A 13 27.11 -56.39 20.76
CA LEU A 13 26.96 -55.11 20.09
C LEU A 13 25.55 -55.01 19.53
N ARG A 14 24.58 -54.84 20.44
CA ARG A 14 23.21 -54.39 20.12
C ARG A 14 22.96 -53.09 20.86
N ARG A 15 23.27 -51.96 20.20
CA ARG A 15 22.34 -50.82 20.03
C ARG A 15 23.01 -49.71 19.20
N PHE A 16 22.57 -49.70 17.94
CA PHE A 16 22.34 -48.51 17.11
C PHE A 16 23.54 -47.79 16.47
N ARG A 17 24.25 -48.53 15.59
CA ARG A 17 24.61 -48.04 14.25
C ARG A 17 23.85 -48.86 13.21
N ARG A 18 23.16 -48.18 12.30
CA ARG A 18 22.78 -48.56 10.92
C ARG A 18 21.84 -47.45 10.41
N CYS A 19 21.90 -46.93 9.20
CA CYS A 19 22.92 -46.80 8.16
C CYS A 19 22.25 -45.90 7.11
N LEU A 20 23.05 -45.04 6.49
CA LEU A 20 22.72 -44.33 5.26
C LEU A 20 22.69 -45.35 4.10
N ALA A 21 21.57 -45.41 3.36
CA ALA A 21 21.39 -45.79 1.94
C ALA A 21 19.89 -46.16 1.75
N LEU A 22 19.07 -45.27 1.18
CA LEU A 22 18.80 -45.15 -0.26
C LEU A 22 18.22 -46.45 -0.88
N ALA A 23 16.98 -46.32 -1.37
CA ALA A 23 16.26 -47.23 -2.28
C ALA A 23 15.73 -48.57 -1.74
N LEU A 24 14.57 -48.54 -1.06
CA LEU A 24 13.35 -49.33 -1.34
C LEU A 24 12.39 -49.23 -0.14
N LEU A 25 11.57 -48.17 -0.14
CA LEU A 25 10.28 -48.11 0.54
C LEU A 25 9.45 -46.99 -0.11
N MET A 26 9.42 -47.05 -1.45
CA MET A 26 8.27 -46.57 -2.22
C MET A 26 7.19 -47.65 -2.07
N GLY A 27 6.23 -47.43 -1.18
CA GLY A 27 5.13 -48.35 -0.95
C GLY A 27 4.55 -48.18 0.44
N LEU A 28 3.41 -47.47 0.52
CA LEU A 28 2.50 -47.40 1.67
C LEU A 28 2.93 -46.49 2.84
N ALA A 29 3.21 -45.24 2.53
CA ALA A 29 2.69 -44.10 3.29
C ALA A 29 2.35 -42.99 2.29
N GLY A 30 1.48 -43.33 1.34
CA GLY A 30 0.68 -42.35 0.63
C GLY A 30 -0.27 -41.71 1.62
N GLY A 31 0.26 -40.82 2.46
CA GLY A 31 -0.46 -39.62 2.82
C GLY A 31 -0.55 -38.81 1.54
N ALA A 32 -1.45 -39.23 0.65
CA ALA A 32 -2.11 -38.26 -0.20
C ALA A 32 -2.43 -37.11 0.75
N SER A 33 -1.89 -35.91 0.49
CA SER A 33 -2.79 -34.79 0.64
C SER A 33 -4.02 -35.27 -0.12
N LEU A 34 -5.09 -35.57 0.62
CA LEU A 34 -6.38 -35.28 0.05
C LEU A 34 -6.21 -33.82 -0.30
N SER A 35 -5.82 -33.53 -1.56
CA SER A 35 -6.22 -32.30 -2.21
C SER A 35 -7.66 -32.21 -1.76
N ALA A 36 -7.97 -31.27 -0.87
CA ALA A 36 -9.35 -31.02 -0.51
C ALA A 36 -10.03 -30.97 -1.86
N ALA A 37 -10.83 -32.01 -2.16
CA ALA A 37 -11.41 -32.17 -3.48
C ALA A 37 -12.09 -30.84 -3.67
N SER A 38 -11.62 -30.05 -4.66
CA SER A 38 -12.22 -28.75 -4.89
C SER A 38 -13.70 -29.06 -4.97
N PRO A 39 -14.55 -28.53 -4.06
CA PRO A 39 -15.93 -28.99 -3.96
C PRO A 39 -16.74 -28.65 -5.22
N TYR A 40 -16.09 -28.00 -6.18
CA TYR A 40 -16.62 -27.56 -7.45
C TYR A 40 -15.92 -28.32 -8.59
N PRO A 41 -16.68 -28.76 -9.61
CA PRO A 41 -16.10 -29.32 -10.82
C PRO A 41 -15.10 -28.34 -11.45
N PRO A 42 -14.07 -28.82 -12.18
CA PRO A 42 -13.12 -27.93 -12.84
C PRO A 42 -13.85 -27.01 -13.81
N VAL A 43 -13.89 -25.71 -13.49
CA VAL A 43 -14.50 -24.67 -14.32
C VAL A 43 -13.42 -24.08 -15.25
N PRO A 44 -13.68 -23.95 -16.56
CA PRO A 44 -12.76 -23.27 -17.47
C PRO A 44 -12.43 -21.85 -17.01
N ALA A 45 -11.19 -21.42 -17.24
CA ALA A 45 -10.79 -20.04 -16.97
C ALA A 45 -11.61 -19.06 -17.84
N VAL A 46 -11.93 -17.91 -17.26
CA VAL A 46 -12.60 -16.79 -17.93
C VAL A 46 -11.53 -15.87 -18.50
N ASP A 47 -11.61 -15.49 -19.78
CA ASP A 47 -10.68 -14.52 -20.34
C ASP A 47 -10.81 -13.14 -19.64
N PRO A 48 -9.80 -12.64 -18.91
CA PRO A 48 -9.85 -11.32 -18.30
C PRO A 48 -9.92 -10.17 -19.32
N GLY A 49 -9.53 -10.44 -20.58
CA GLY A 49 -9.63 -9.51 -21.71
C GLY A 49 -10.99 -9.49 -22.41
N ALA A 50 -11.95 -10.32 -21.98
CA ALA A 50 -13.31 -10.30 -22.49
C ALA A 50 -14.00 -8.95 -22.25
N PRO A 51 -15.02 -8.58 -23.05
CA PRO A 51 -15.76 -7.32 -22.88
C PRO A 51 -16.21 -7.10 -21.43
N GLY A 52 -16.01 -5.87 -20.95
CA GLY A 52 -16.55 -5.37 -19.70
C GLY A 52 -17.71 -4.39 -19.94
N GLY A 53 -18.05 -3.61 -18.91
CA GLY A 53 -19.08 -2.56 -19.01
C GLY A 53 -18.53 -1.15 -19.24
N SER A 54 -17.21 -1.02 -19.38
CA SER A 54 -16.49 0.23 -19.56
C SER A 54 -15.07 -0.02 -20.08
N VAL A 55 -14.37 1.06 -20.43
CA VAL A 55 -12.91 1.05 -20.51
C VAL A 55 -12.31 1.63 -19.23
N ARG A 56 -11.29 0.95 -18.68
CA ARG A 56 -10.52 1.38 -17.52
C ARG A 56 -9.20 2.00 -17.97
N PHE A 57 -8.92 3.19 -17.45
CA PHE A 57 -7.64 3.88 -17.64
C PHE A 57 -6.65 3.46 -16.56
N PRO A 58 -5.33 3.58 -16.81
CA PRO A 58 -4.31 3.26 -15.81
C PRO A 58 -4.55 3.99 -14.49
N GLU A 59 -4.33 3.32 -13.36
CA GLU A 59 -4.33 4.00 -12.07
C GLU A 59 -3.17 5.01 -12.02
N GLY A 60 -3.40 6.22 -11.52
CA GLY A 60 -2.38 7.27 -11.48
C GLY A 60 -2.02 7.89 -12.83
N ASN A 61 -2.84 7.67 -13.88
CA ASN A 61 -2.62 8.16 -15.25
C ASN A 61 -2.28 9.65 -15.35
N TRP A 62 -2.79 10.49 -14.44
CA TRP A 62 -2.53 11.94 -14.39
C TRP A 62 -1.13 12.32 -13.90
N THR A 63 -0.30 11.34 -13.54
CA THR A 63 1.05 11.60 -13.04
C THR A 63 2.14 11.34 -14.04
N SER A 64 3.22 12.08 -13.87
CA SER A 64 4.36 12.08 -14.76
C SER A 64 5.39 11.00 -14.46
N ASP A 65 5.24 10.30 -13.35
CA ASP A 65 6.42 9.80 -12.66
C ASP A 65 6.68 8.31 -12.90
N ARG A 66 5.66 7.42 -12.97
CA ARG A 66 5.90 5.97 -13.13
C ARG A 66 4.68 5.23 -13.71
N ALA A 67 4.97 4.33 -14.66
CA ALA A 67 4.12 3.32 -15.32
C ALA A 67 2.86 3.82 -16.05
N GLY A 68 2.87 3.68 -17.39
CA GLY A 68 1.68 3.62 -18.25
C GLY A 68 0.80 4.86 -18.27
N ARG A 69 1.00 5.76 -19.24
CA ARG A 69 -0.02 6.74 -19.59
C ARG A 69 -0.95 6.17 -20.67
N GLY A 70 -2.23 6.42 -20.53
CA GLY A 70 -3.25 6.02 -21.51
C GLY A 70 -4.21 7.15 -21.80
N LEU A 71 -4.38 7.51 -23.07
CA LEU A 71 -5.53 8.28 -23.52
C LEU A 71 -5.99 7.75 -24.87
N LEU A 72 -7.26 8.02 -25.18
CA LEU A 72 -7.84 7.71 -26.47
C LEU A 72 -7.89 9.00 -27.29
N LEU A 73 -7.31 8.96 -28.48
CA LEU A 73 -7.33 10.07 -29.42
C LEU A 73 -8.49 9.91 -30.40
N GLN A 74 -9.23 10.98 -30.66
CA GLN A 74 -10.24 11.04 -31.71
C GLN A 74 -9.76 11.91 -32.88
N PRO A 75 -9.09 11.35 -33.92
CA PRO A 75 -8.46 12.12 -35.00
C PRO A 75 -9.35 12.41 -36.23
N GLY A 76 -10.67 12.24 -36.14
CA GLY A 76 -11.62 12.35 -37.26
C GLY A 76 -11.95 13.77 -37.73
N GLN A 77 -12.99 13.91 -38.57
CA GLN A 77 -13.56 15.22 -38.93
C GLN A 77 -13.88 16.03 -37.67
N GLY A 78 -13.52 17.31 -37.65
CA GLY A 78 -13.68 18.15 -36.46
C GLY A 78 -15.14 18.30 -36.04
N ILE A 79 -15.36 18.36 -34.73
CA ILE A 79 -16.70 18.59 -34.17
C ILE A 79 -16.86 20.09 -33.96
N ALA A 80 -17.94 20.66 -34.50
CA ALA A 80 -18.36 22.01 -34.17
C ALA A 80 -19.39 21.96 -33.03
N LEU A 81 -19.08 22.69 -31.96
CA LEU A 81 -19.95 22.85 -30.79
C LEU A 81 -20.73 24.16 -30.90
N ALA A 82 -22.04 24.09 -30.67
CA ALA A 82 -22.90 25.27 -30.65
C ALA A 82 -22.59 26.11 -29.41
N GLY A 83 -22.47 27.42 -29.59
CA GLY A 83 -22.37 28.40 -28.52
C GLY A 83 -23.70 29.12 -28.28
N SER A 84 -24.56 29.20 -29.28
CA SER A 84 -25.89 29.83 -29.14
C SER A 84 -26.85 29.37 -30.25
N GLY A 85 -28.13 29.70 -30.11
CA GLY A 85 -29.15 29.52 -31.14
C GLY A 85 -29.58 28.08 -31.43
N ARG A 86 -28.81 27.08 -31.01
CA ARG A 86 -29.13 25.65 -31.13
C ARG A 86 -28.82 24.96 -29.82
N PRO A 87 -29.74 24.19 -29.23
CA PRO A 87 -29.43 23.46 -28.02
C PRO A 87 -28.42 22.34 -28.27
N GLN A 88 -27.61 22.04 -27.25
CA GLN A 88 -26.59 20.99 -27.29
C GLN A 88 -26.34 20.41 -25.91
N ALA A 89 -25.98 19.13 -25.86
CA ALA A 89 -25.47 18.47 -24.66
C ALA A 89 -24.22 17.65 -24.97
N ILE A 90 -23.23 17.70 -24.09
CA ILE A 90 -22.04 16.85 -24.04
C ILE A 90 -22.16 15.99 -22.78
N PHE A 91 -22.00 14.68 -22.90
CA PHE A 91 -22.17 13.77 -21.77
C PHE A 91 -21.08 12.70 -21.68
N ALA A 92 -20.91 12.19 -20.47
CA ALA A 92 -20.02 11.07 -20.19
C ALA A 92 -20.56 10.21 -19.04
N LEU A 93 -20.49 8.87 -19.18
CA LEU A 93 -20.74 7.90 -18.12
C LEU A 93 -19.41 7.48 -17.52
N LEU A 94 -19.21 7.76 -16.23
CA LEU A 94 -17.90 7.73 -15.59
C LEU A 94 -17.96 6.99 -14.26
N ARG A 95 -16.80 6.46 -13.83
CA ARG A 95 -16.58 6.01 -12.46
C ARG A 95 -15.20 6.36 -11.96
N LEU A 96 -15.14 6.86 -10.72
CA LEU A 96 -13.91 7.09 -9.96
C LEU A 96 -14.27 7.09 -8.45
N PRO A 97 -13.87 6.05 -7.69
CA PRO A 97 -14.14 5.96 -6.26
C PRO A 97 -13.58 7.14 -5.47
N LEU A 98 -14.21 7.49 -4.33
CA LEU A 98 -13.85 8.67 -3.54
C LEU A 98 -12.39 8.63 -3.06
N ASP A 99 -11.91 7.46 -2.63
CA ASP A 99 -10.54 7.23 -2.19
C ASP A 99 -9.52 7.13 -3.34
N LYS A 100 -9.98 7.14 -4.59
CA LYS A 100 -9.16 7.29 -5.81
C LYS A 100 -9.16 8.71 -6.36
N ARG A 101 -10.04 9.58 -5.87
CA ARG A 101 -10.00 11.01 -6.18
C ARG A 101 -8.88 11.61 -5.37
N ASP A 102 -7.67 11.61 -5.92
CA ASP A 102 -6.45 12.14 -5.29
C ASP A 102 -5.90 13.38 -6.04
N GLY A 103 -5.04 14.17 -5.39
CA GLY A 103 -4.42 15.36 -6.00
C GLY A 103 -5.14 16.71 -5.79
N ARG A 104 -4.51 17.79 -6.27
CA ARG A 104 -4.95 19.20 -6.13
C ARG A 104 -5.42 19.85 -7.43
N LEU A 105 -5.27 19.15 -8.55
CA LEU A 105 -5.58 19.68 -9.89
C LEU A 105 -6.86 19.04 -10.42
N THR A 106 -7.29 19.43 -11.61
CA THR A 106 -8.42 18.82 -12.30
C THR A 106 -7.97 17.56 -13.06
N LYS A 107 -8.71 16.46 -12.94
CA LYS A 107 -8.56 15.27 -13.79
C LYS A 107 -9.38 15.47 -15.07
N GLY A 108 -8.83 15.14 -16.23
CA GLY A 108 -9.50 15.40 -17.49
C GLY A 108 -10.23 14.19 -18.03
N ILE A 109 -11.49 14.36 -18.43
CA ILE A 109 -12.35 13.29 -18.92
C ILE A 109 -12.36 13.26 -20.44
N MET A 110 -12.70 14.38 -21.08
CA MET A 110 -12.65 14.52 -22.53
C MET A 110 -12.46 16.00 -22.91
N GLY A 111 -11.81 16.26 -24.03
CA GLY A 111 -11.64 17.62 -24.51
C GLY A 111 -10.43 17.87 -25.38
N HIS A 112 -10.26 19.14 -25.72
CA HIS A 112 -9.14 19.65 -26.51
C HIS A 112 -8.42 20.76 -25.72
N ALA A 113 -7.08 20.70 -25.68
CA ALA A 113 -6.27 21.73 -25.02
C ALA A 113 -5.69 22.73 -26.02
N GLY A 114 -5.80 24.02 -25.71
CA GLY A 114 -5.19 25.12 -26.44
C GLY A 114 -5.33 26.44 -25.68
N LYS A 115 -4.56 27.46 -26.07
CA LYS A 115 -4.59 28.84 -25.52
C LYS A 115 -5.42 29.83 -26.36
N GLY A 116 -6.24 29.36 -27.29
CA GLY A 116 -7.09 30.17 -28.18
C GLY A 116 -8.57 29.76 -28.16
N GLY A 117 -9.36 30.34 -29.07
CA GLY A 117 -10.77 29.95 -29.28
C GLY A 117 -10.92 28.50 -29.78
N ASN A 118 -12.15 27.98 -29.80
CA ASN A 118 -12.50 26.60 -30.18
C ASN A 118 -11.99 25.55 -29.18
N ARG A 119 -12.41 25.68 -27.92
CA ARG A 119 -12.00 24.78 -26.84
C ARG A 119 -13.22 24.15 -26.20
N PHE A 120 -13.12 22.88 -25.84
CA PHE A 120 -14.04 22.28 -24.87
C PHE A 120 -13.29 21.35 -23.92
N ARG A 121 -13.74 21.30 -22.66
CA ARG A 121 -13.15 20.47 -21.62
C ARG A 121 -14.24 20.00 -20.68
N LEU A 122 -14.25 18.71 -20.42
CA LEU A 122 -14.96 18.09 -19.31
C LEU A 122 -13.92 17.48 -18.37
N GLY A 123 -14.05 17.78 -17.07
CA GLY A 123 -13.11 17.31 -16.06
C GLY A 123 -13.76 17.15 -14.69
N LEU A 124 -12.95 16.73 -13.73
CA LEU A 124 -13.30 16.63 -12.31
C LEU A 124 -12.32 17.45 -11.49
N GLY A 125 -12.81 18.45 -10.78
CA GLY A 125 -12.02 19.14 -9.77
C GLY A 125 -11.82 18.21 -8.57
N ASN A 126 -10.56 17.86 -8.29
CA ASN A 126 -10.26 16.92 -7.21
C ASN A 126 -10.65 17.47 -5.83
N PRO A 127 -10.89 16.61 -4.81
CA PRO A 127 -11.24 17.04 -3.47
C PRO A 127 -10.23 18.03 -2.83
N GLY A 128 -8.95 17.94 -3.19
CA GLY A 128 -7.88 18.84 -2.71
C GLY A 128 -7.68 20.09 -3.58
N HIS A 129 -8.64 20.45 -4.43
CA HIS A 129 -8.52 21.61 -5.32
C HIS A 129 -8.36 22.91 -4.51
N SER A 130 -7.48 23.80 -4.99
CA SER A 130 -7.19 25.07 -4.30
C SER A 130 -8.40 26.00 -4.23
N VAL A 131 -9.27 25.95 -5.26
CA VAL A 131 -10.57 26.63 -5.33
C VAL A 131 -11.64 25.72 -4.69
N PRO A 132 -12.19 26.06 -3.51
CA PRO A 132 -13.17 25.23 -2.79
C PRO A 132 -14.41 24.86 -3.60
N GLU A 133 -14.88 25.77 -4.44
CA GLU A 133 -16.08 25.63 -5.27
C GLU A 133 -15.94 24.59 -6.38
N LEU A 134 -14.71 24.11 -6.65
CA LEU A 134 -14.42 23.08 -7.64
C LEU A 134 -14.14 21.72 -7.02
N ARG A 135 -14.07 21.61 -5.68
CA ARG A 135 -13.75 20.37 -5.00
C ARG A 135 -14.86 19.34 -5.20
N ASN A 136 -14.51 18.15 -5.69
CA ASN A 136 -15.43 17.03 -5.95
C ASN A 136 -16.60 17.41 -6.86
N ARG A 137 -16.35 18.26 -7.85
CA ARG A 137 -17.36 18.69 -8.82
C ARG A 137 -16.86 18.50 -10.23
N PHE A 138 -17.75 18.08 -11.12
CA PHE A 138 -17.46 18.06 -12.54
C PHE A 138 -17.35 19.48 -13.07
N THR A 139 -16.39 19.73 -13.94
CA THR A 139 -16.10 21.04 -14.51
C THR A 139 -16.32 21.03 -16.02
N ALA A 140 -17.31 21.82 -16.45
CA ALA A 140 -17.61 22.27 -17.81
C ALA A 140 -16.71 23.42 -18.29
N SER A 141 -16.11 23.37 -19.48
CA SER A 141 -15.57 24.58 -20.13
C SER A 141 -15.82 24.51 -21.64
N GLN A 142 -16.40 25.56 -22.23
CA GLN A 142 -16.49 25.73 -23.68
C GLN A 142 -16.09 27.16 -24.06
N MET A 143 -15.23 27.29 -25.08
CA MET A 143 -14.80 28.58 -25.62
C MET A 143 -15.07 28.62 -27.13
N GLY A 144 -15.86 29.61 -27.55
CA GLY A 144 -16.21 29.84 -28.94
C GLY A 144 -15.05 30.35 -29.79
N GLY A 145 -15.28 30.50 -31.10
CA GLY A 145 -14.25 30.94 -32.05
C GLY A 145 -13.74 32.36 -31.84
N ARG A 146 -14.46 33.21 -31.09
CA ARG A 146 -14.07 34.60 -30.78
C ARG A 146 -13.59 34.82 -29.34
N GLY A 147 -13.36 33.76 -28.58
CA GLY A 147 -12.81 33.83 -27.22
C GLY A 147 -13.83 34.02 -26.09
N SER A 148 -15.14 34.12 -26.39
CA SER A 148 -16.18 34.00 -25.36
C SER A 148 -16.20 32.59 -24.78
N ALA A 149 -16.35 32.47 -23.46
CA ALA A 149 -16.23 31.19 -22.76
C ALA A 149 -17.26 31.03 -21.64
N VAL A 150 -17.71 29.80 -21.46
CA VAL A 150 -18.51 29.35 -20.32
C VAL A 150 -17.70 28.35 -19.54
N ASP A 151 -17.56 28.61 -18.24
CA ASP A 151 -16.94 27.70 -17.28
C ASP A 151 -17.97 27.41 -16.18
N LEU A 152 -18.28 26.12 -15.95
CA LEU A 152 -19.30 25.68 -15.00
C LEU A 152 -18.78 24.58 -14.09
N ALA A 153 -19.41 24.48 -12.91
CA ALA A 153 -19.22 23.38 -11.98
C ALA A 153 -20.56 22.72 -11.63
N SER A 154 -20.58 21.40 -11.51
CA SER A 154 -21.78 20.64 -11.14
C SER A 154 -22.12 20.79 -9.65
N ALA A 155 -23.23 20.18 -9.24
CA ALA A 155 -23.42 19.78 -7.83
C ALA A 155 -22.25 18.91 -7.34
N LEU A 156 -22.05 18.84 -6.01
CA LEU A 156 -21.07 17.95 -5.39
C LEU A 156 -21.34 16.52 -5.86
N TRP A 157 -20.28 15.78 -6.21
CA TRP A 157 -20.36 14.37 -6.57
C TRP A 157 -19.94 13.50 -5.39
N ASP A 158 -20.88 12.74 -4.86
CA ASP A 158 -20.76 11.91 -3.65
C ASP A 158 -20.91 10.39 -3.93
N GLU A 159 -21.30 10.00 -5.14
CA GLU A 159 -21.36 8.60 -5.58
C GLU A 159 -20.08 8.16 -6.31
N GLU A 160 -19.82 6.85 -6.50
CA GLU A 160 -18.66 6.38 -7.25
C GLU A 160 -18.75 6.55 -8.76
N ALA A 161 -19.98 6.56 -9.29
CA ALA A 161 -20.28 6.64 -10.72
C ALA A 161 -21.26 7.79 -11.00
N ALA A 162 -21.24 8.31 -12.22
CA ALA A 162 -22.14 9.38 -12.65
C ALA A 162 -22.33 9.35 -14.16
N LEU A 163 -23.56 9.67 -14.60
CA LEU A 163 -23.79 10.20 -15.95
C LEU A 163 -23.74 11.73 -15.85
N VAL A 164 -22.69 12.34 -16.38
CA VAL A 164 -22.49 13.79 -16.37
C VAL A 164 -23.00 14.37 -17.67
N VAL A 165 -23.74 15.47 -17.62
CA VAL A 165 -24.35 16.15 -18.78
C VAL A 165 -24.08 17.64 -18.67
N PHE A 166 -23.23 18.16 -19.56
CA PHE A 166 -23.02 19.59 -19.77
C PHE A 166 -23.87 20.04 -20.96
N TRP A 167 -24.76 21.00 -20.78
CA TRP A 167 -25.73 21.35 -21.80
C TRP A 167 -26.03 22.86 -21.85
N HIS A 168 -26.59 23.28 -22.99
CA HIS A 168 -27.21 24.59 -23.13
C HIS A 168 -28.48 24.54 -23.99
N ASP A 169 -29.44 25.40 -23.67
CA ASP A 169 -30.79 25.39 -24.27
C ASP A 169 -30.89 26.14 -25.61
N GLY A 170 -29.79 26.69 -26.11
CA GLY A 170 -29.75 27.53 -27.32
C GLY A 170 -30.28 28.96 -27.11
N THR A 171 -30.91 29.29 -25.98
CA THR A 171 -31.38 30.64 -25.63
C THR A 171 -30.40 31.41 -24.73
N GLY A 172 -29.34 30.74 -24.29
CA GLY A 172 -28.26 31.31 -23.49
C GLY A 172 -28.17 30.72 -22.09
N THR A 173 -29.00 29.74 -21.72
CA THR A 173 -28.86 29.04 -20.44
C THR A 173 -27.91 27.86 -20.59
N TRP A 174 -26.90 27.80 -19.72
CA TRP A 174 -25.91 26.74 -19.63
C TRP A 174 -25.97 26.07 -18.27
N GLN A 175 -25.79 24.76 -18.22
CA GLN A 175 -25.74 24.01 -16.97
C GLN A 175 -24.89 22.75 -17.10
N ILE A 176 -24.34 22.28 -15.98
CA ILE A 176 -23.76 20.94 -15.89
C ILE A 176 -24.44 20.19 -14.75
N ASP A 177 -25.00 19.05 -15.09
CA ASP A 177 -25.72 18.17 -14.18
C ASP A 177 -25.00 16.83 -14.08
N TRP A 178 -25.25 16.08 -13.02
CA TRP A 178 -24.96 14.65 -13.00
C TRP A 178 -26.17 13.86 -12.53
N TYR A 179 -26.28 12.64 -13.03
CA TYR A 179 -27.36 11.72 -12.71
C TYR A 179 -26.79 10.46 -12.05
N SER A 180 -27.42 10.03 -10.96
CA SER A 180 -27.06 8.82 -10.24
C SER A 180 -27.32 7.58 -11.10
N PRO A 181 -26.31 6.75 -11.42
CA PRO A 181 -26.54 5.46 -12.08
C PRO A 181 -27.30 4.46 -11.19
N ARG A 182 -27.40 4.72 -9.88
CA ARG A 182 -28.12 3.91 -8.91
C ARG A 182 -29.62 4.23 -8.91
N THR A 183 -29.96 5.50 -8.72
CA THR A 183 -31.36 5.93 -8.50
C THR A 183 -31.97 6.63 -9.72
N GLY A 184 -31.15 7.17 -10.61
CA GLY A 184 -31.56 8.05 -11.70
C GLY A 184 -31.80 9.49 -11.27
N ASP A 185 -31.56 9.84 -10.00
CA ASP A 185 -31.79 11.18 -9.49
C ASP A 185 -30.88 12.21 -10.18
N ARG A 186 -31.44 13.40 -10.44
CA ARG A 186 -30.72 14.52 -11.05
C ARG A 186 -30.10 15.39 -9.97
N HIS A 187 -28.82 15.71 -10.12
CA HIS A 187 -28.07 16.63 -9.28
C HIS A 187 -27.62 17.84 -10.11
N PRO A 188 -28.45 18.90 -10.19
CA PRO A 188 -28.17 20.02 -11.07
C PRO A 188 -27.11 20.96 -10.51
N GLY A 189 -26.21 21.43 -11.37
CA GLY A 189 -25.28 22.53 -11.05
C GLY A 189 -25.99 23.90 -11.06
N PRO A 190 -25.34 25.00 -10.66
CA PRO A 190 -25.90 26.34 -10.84
C PRO A 190 -26.02 26.68 -12.34
N PRO A 191 -27.19 27.15 -12.83
CA PRO A 191 -27.32 27.58 -14.21
C PRO A 191 -26.60 28.92 -14.42
N LEU A 192 -26.06 29.12 -15.62
CA LEU A 192 -25.48 30.38 -16.08
C LEU A 192 -26.22 30.86 -17.32
N THR A 193 -26.67 32.12 -17.31
CA THR A 193 -27.23 32.76 -18.51
C THR A 193 -26.15 33.60 -19.19
N ASP A 194 -25.68 33.14 -20.34
CA ASP A 194 -24.75 33.85 -21.22
C ASP A 194 -25.13 33.66 -22.70
N THR A 195 -25.51 34.76 -23.35
CA THR A 195 -25.90 34.82 -24.77
C THR A 195 -24.74 35.20 -25.69
N GLY A 196 -23.57 35.53 -25.15
CA GLY A 196 -22.39 35.99 -25.90
C GLY A 196 -21.46 34.87 -26.38
N VAL A 197 -21.80 33.61 -26.10
CA VAL A 197 -20.97 32.46 -26.48
C VAL A 197 -21.13 32.18 -27.98
N THR A 198 -20.02 32.29 -28.70
CA THR A 198 -20.01 32.02 -30.14
C THR A 198 -19.86 30.53 -30.40
N ASP A 199 -20.40 30.06 -31.52
CA ASP A 199 -20.12 28.69 -31.99
C ASP A 199 -18.61 28.48 -32.09
N SER A 200 -18.17 27.28 -31.75
CA SER A 200 -16.80 26.87 -32.03
C SER A 200 -16.67 26.53 -33.52
N GLY A 201 -15.48 26.78 -34.07
CA GLY A 201 -15.04 26.15 -35.30
C GLY A 201 -14.81 24.65 -35.12
N GLU A 202 -14.33 23.98 -36.17
CA GLU A 202 -14.03 22.55 -36.12
C GLU A 202 -12.96 22.22 -35.06
N ILE A 203 -13.33 21.41 -34.06
CA ILE A 203 -12.42 20.92 -33.02
C ILE A 203 -11.97 19.50 -33.40
N ALA A 204 -10.75 19.37 -33.93
CA ALA A 204 -10.06 18.10 -34.12
C ALA A 204 -8.52 18.28 -34.03
N PRO A 205 -7.79 17.27 -33.51
CA PRO A 205 -8.30 16.10 -32.79
C PRO A 205 -8.71 16.47 -31.35
N PHE A 206 -9.54 15.65 -30.69
CA PHE A 206 -9.81 15.78 -29.24
C PHE A 206 -9.55 14.46 -28.51
N ASN A 207 -9.40 14.52 -27.19
CA ASN A 207 -9.02 13.39 -26.35
C ASN A 207 -10.20 12.87 -25.55
N ILE A 208 -10.17 11.58 -25.24
CA ILE A 208 -10.98 10.89 -24.23
C ILE A 208 -10.00 10.25 -23.23
N GLY A 209 -10.31 10.35 -21.94
CA GLY A 209 -9.38 10.09 -20.85
C GLY A 209 -8.42 11.26 -20.56
N GLY A 210 -8.73 12.47 -21.06
CA GLY A 210 -7.92 13.67 -20.82
C GLY A 210 -8.32 14.89 -21.65
N TRP A 211 -7.65 16.03 -21.43
CA TRP A 211 -7.69 17.19 -22.32
C TRP A 211 -6.34 17.92 -22.34
N GLY A 212 -5.48 17.57 -23.30
CA GLY A 212 -4.08 17.99 -23.40
C GLY A 212 -3.57 17.97 -24.85
N SER A 213 -2.48 18.68 -25.16
CA SER A 213 -1.82 18.54 -26.48
C SER A 213 -1.01 17.25 -26.51
N LEU A 214 -1.05 16.49 -27.59
CA LEU A 214 -0.28 15.23 -27.74
C LEU A 214 1.24 15.41 -27.59
N THR A 215 1.77 16.60 -27.83
CA THR A 215 3.18 16.97 -27.61
C THR A 215 3.56 17.13 -26.14
N ALA A 216 2.60 17.00 -25.20
CA ALA A 216 2.79 17.11 -23.75
C ALA A 216 3.03 15.77 -23.04
N PHE A 217 2.96 14.65 -23.78
CA PHE A 217 3.67 13.42 -23.44
C PHE A 217 5.18 13.70 -23.52
N GLY A 218 5.65 14.45 -22.54
CA GLY A 218 7.02 14.90 -22.45
C GLY A 218 7.89 13.72 -22.04
N GLY A 219 9.01 13.55 -22.75
CA GLY A 219 10.09 12.70 -22.25
C GLY A 219 10.45 13.06 -20.81
N SER A 220 11.05 12.10 -20.10
CA SER A 220 11.41 12.11 -18.67
C SER A 220 11.96 13.42 -18.07
N THR A 221 12.43 14.36 -18.88
CA THR A 221 13.01 15.65 -18.50
C THR A 221 12.02 16.79 -18.30
N ASN A 222 10.75 16.65 -18.73
CA ASN A 222 9.75 17.71 -18.53
C ASN A 222 8.37 17.12 -18.16
N PRO A 223 8.20 16.68 -16.90
CA PRO A 223 6.96 16.08 -16.41
C PRO A 223 5.82 17.12 -16.35
N GLY A 224 5.12 17.33 -17.47
CA GLY A 224 3.84 18.01 -17.45
C GLY A 224 2.85 17.23 -16.56
N ARG A 225 2.20 17.92 -15.61
CA ARG A 225 1.02 17.37 -14.92
C ARG A 225 -0.15 17.48 -15.89
N ASP A 226 -0.33 16.46 -16.72
CA ASP A 226 -1.41 16.44 -17.70
C ASP A 226 -2.74 16.12 -17.01
N PRO A 227 -3.85 16.80 -17.36
CA PRO A 227 -5.17 16.50 -16.82
C PRO A 227 -5.69 15.21 -17.50
N LEU A 228 -5.24 14.06 -17.01
CA LEU A 228 -5.66 12.73 -17.49
C LEU A 228 -6.63 12.08 -16.51
N TRP A 229 -7.48 11.19 -17.03
CA TRP A 229 -8.43 10.38 -16.26
C TRP A 229 -7.77 9.09 -15.80
N ASP A 230 -7.93 8.72 -14.54
CA ASP A 230 -7.43 7.46 -13.97
C ASP A 230 -8.57 6.59 -13.40
N GLY A 231 -9.78 6.79 -13.90
CA GLY A 231 -10.96 5.98 -13.58
C GLY A 231 -11.45 5.17 -14.78
N GLU A 232 -12.75 4.93 -14.83
CA GLU A 232 -13.41 4.21 -15.91
C GLU A 232 -14.33 5.13 -16.71
N ILE A 233 -14.49 4.86 -18.01
CA ILE A 233 -15.43 5.54 -18.90
C ILE A 233 -16.28 4.48 -19.62
N GLY A 234 -17.60 4.53 -19.41
CA GLY A 234 -18.54 3.61 -20.07
C GLY A 234 -19.07 4.15 -21.39
N ALA A 235 -19.25 5.47 -21.49
CA ALA A 235 -19.71 6.11 -22.72
C ALA A 235 -19.34 7.60 -22.73
N VAL A 236 -19.24 8.18 -23.92
CA VAL A 236 -19.19 9.62 -24.15
C VAL A 236 -20.04 9.98 -25.38
N GLY A 237 -20.61 11.17 -25.39
CA GLY A 237 -21.38 11.60 -26.56
C GLY A 237 -21.71 13.09 -26.59
N ILE A 238 -22.23 13.50 -27.74
CA ILE A 238 -22.63 14.87 -28.06
C ILE A 238 -23.96 14.81 -28.81
N VAL A 239 -24.95 15.52 -28.28
CA VAL A 239 -26.29 15.70 -28.86
C VAL A 239 -26.40 17.15 -29.33
N THR A 240 -26.80 17.38 -30.58
CA THR A 240 -27.06 18.73 -31.12
C THR A 240 -28.46 18.74 -31.72
N GLY A 241 -29.33 19.63 -31.24
CA GLY A 241 -30.76 19.60 -31.56
C GLY A 241 -31.62 19.84 -30.32
N PRO A 242 -32.90 19.44 -30.32
CA PRO A 242 -33.73 19.48 -29.11
C PRO A 242 -33.04 18.75 -27.94
N LEU A 243 -32.96 19.40 -26.77
CA LEU A 243 -32.37 18.75 -25.60
C LEU A 243 -33.27 17.60 -25.14
N PRO A 244 -32.71 16.41 -24.87
CA PRO A 244 -33.42 15.39 -24.14
C PRO A 244 -33.83 15.95 -22.77
N PRO A 245 -35.09 15.73 -22.36
CA PRO A 245 -35.56 16.23 -21.08
C PRO A 245 -34.90 15.46 -19.91
N PRO A 246 -34.92 16.02 -18.68
CA PRO A 246 -34.26 15.39 -17.53
C PRO A 246 -34.65 13.94 -17.25
N GLU A 247 -35.89 13.55 -17.51
CA GLU A 247 -36.38 12.18 -17.34
C GLU A 247 -35.69 11.18 -18.28
N ASP A 248 -35.28 11.60 -19.46
CA ASP A 248 -34.59 10.75 -20.43
C ASP A 248 -33.15 10.49 -20.01
N TRP A 249 -32.46 11.50 -19.49
CA TRP A 249 -31.15 11.32 -18.87
C TRP A 249 -31.22 10.42 -17.62
N SER A 250 -32.27 10.57 -16.81
CA SER A 250 -32.54 9.68 -15.67
C SER A 250 -32.74 8.22 -16.11
N ARG A 251 -33.48 7.98 -17.20
CA ARG A 251 -33.65 6.64 -17.77
C ARG A 251 -32.34 6.05 -18.30
N ILE A 252 -31.51 6.85 -18.98
CA ILE A 252 -30.18 6.43 -19.43
C ILE A 252 -29.32 6.04 -18.22
N ALA A 253 -29.28 6.86 -17.17
CA ALA A 253 -28.55 6.53 -15.95
C ALA A 253 -29.02 5.19 -15.34
N ARG A 254 -30.31 4.88 -15.43
CA ARG A 254 -30.92 3.61 -14.97
C ARG A 254 -30.92 2.46 -15.98
N GLY A 255 -30.12 2.55 -17.04
CA GLY A 255 -29.89 1.41 -17.94
C GLY A 255 -30.63 1.45 -19.27
N ALA A 256 -31.40 2.50 -19.58
CA ALA A 256 -31.98 2.63 -20.92
C ALA A 256 -30.86 2.75 -21.98
N PRO A 257 -30.97 2.08 -23.14
CA PRO A 257 -30.00 2.21 -24.21
C PRO A 257 -29.93 3.65 -24.73
N PHE A 258 -28.73 4.20 -24.93
CA PHE A 258 -28.56 5.58 -25.40
C PHE A 258 -29.36 5.85 -26.67
N ARG A 259 -29.29 4.96 -27.68
CA ARG A 259 -30.00 5.12 -28.96
C ARG A 259 -31.51 4.91 -28.87
N ALA A 260 -32.03 4.32 -27.79
CA ALA A 260 -33.46 4.17 -27.58
C ALA A 260 -34.09 5.44 -26.96
N VAL A 261 -33.26 6.27 -26.32
CA VAL A 261 -33.68 7.50 -25.63
C VAL A 261 -33.26 8.74 -26.41
N LEU A 262 -32.07 8.73 -26.98
CA LEU A 262 -31.49 9.80 -27.79
C LEU A 262 -31.76 9.50 -29.28
N PRO A 263 -32.67 10.22 -29.96
CA PRO A 263 -32.97 9.97 -31.36
C PRO A 263 -31.73 10.11 -32.23
N ALA A 264 -31.58 9.21 -33.22
CA ALA A 264 -30.40 9.20 -34.09
C ALA A 264 -30.19 10.52 -34.87
N ALA A 265 -31.26 11.29 -35.10
CA ALA A 265 -31.20 12.58 -35.79
C ALA A 265 -30.51 13.68 -34.97
N ASP A 266 -30.55 13.58 -33.64
CA ASP A 266 -30.00 14.59 -32.72
C ASP A 266 -28.58 14.22 -32.26
N LEU A 267 -28.12 13.02 -32.61
CA LEU A 267 -26.90 12.42 -32.08
C LEU A 267 -25.71 12.67 -33.01
N THR A 268 -24.90 13.68 -32.68
CA THR A 268 -23.70 14.05 -33.45
C THR A 268 -22.54 13.09 -33.21
N PHE A 269 -22.41 12.58 -31.97
CA PHE A 269 -21.32 11.68 -31.58
C PHE A 269 -21.75 10.78 -30.41
N LEU A 270 -21.49 9.48 -30.50
CA LEU A 270 -21.62 8.53 -29.39
C LEU A 270 -20.53 7.47 -29.49
N ARG A 271 -19.89 7.22 -28.35
CA ARG A 271 -18.99 6.08 -28.14
C ARG A 271 -19.44 5.38 -26.87
N GLU A 272 -19.67 4.08 -26.99
CA GLU A 272 -19.89 3.18 -25.85
C GLU A 272 -18.69 2.25 -25.77
N PHE A 273 -18.16 2.07 -24.56
CA PHE A 273 -16.93 1.33 -24.32
C PHE A 273 -17.21 0.05 -23.55
N ASP A 274 -16.63 -1.04 -24.02
CA ASP A 274 -16.52 -2.32 -23.30
C ASP A 274 -15.06 -2.70 -23.00
N GLY A 275 -14.12 -1.84 -23.40
CA GLY A 275 -12.67 -2.00 -23.25
C GLY A 275 -12.02 -3.05 -24.15
N THR A 276 -12.77 -3.68 -25.07
CA THR A 276 -12.19 -4.50 -26.14
C THR A 276 -11.58 -3.64 -27.25
N PRO A 277 -10.63 -4.18 -28.05
CA PRO A 277 -10.10 -3.47 -29.22
C PRO A 277 -11.18 -2.97 -30.19
N GLY A 278 -12.34 -3.65 -30.23
CA GLY A 278 -13.49 -3.25 -31.04
C GLY A 278 -14.14 -1.95 -30.56
N SER A 279 -14.46 -1.82 -29.27
CA SER A 279 -15.05 -0.58 -28.74
C SER A 279 -14.07 0.59 -28.65
N LEU A 280 -12.77 0.28 -28.64
CA LEU A 280 -11.71 1.29 -28.77
C LEU A 280 -11.57 1.79 -30.21
N SER A 281 -12.08 1.06 -31.20
CA SER A 281 -12.06 1.45 -32.62
C SER A 281 -13.40 2.08 -33.06
N PRO A 282 -13.41 3.04 -33.99
CA PRO A 282 -14.67 3.57 -34.52
C PRO A 282 -15.44 2.50 -35.30
N ALA A 283 -16.78 2.58 -35.30
CA ALA A 283 -17.60 1.64 -36.07
C ALA A 283 -17.50 1.93 -37.57
N PRO A 284 -17.66 0.92 -38.45
CA PRO A 284 -17.66 1.12 -39.90
C PRO A 284 -18.74 2.13 -40.33
N GLY A 285 -18.33 3.20 -41.04
CA GLY A 285 -19.25 4.24 -41.55
C GLY A 285 -19.42 5.45 -40.65
N GLU A 286 -18.90 5.44 -39.42
CA GLU A 286 -18.74 6.67 -38.65
C GLU A 286 -17.47 7.38 -39.16
N GLY A 287 -17.61 8.60 -39.70
CA GLY A 287 -16.52 9.40 -40.31
C GLY A 287 -15.37 9.82 -39.37
N THR A 288 -15.27 9.15 -38.24
CA THR A 288 -14.23 9.25 -37.23
C THR A 288 -13.05 8.35 -37.59
N ALA A 289 -11.87 8.93 -37.78
CA ALA A 289 -10.62 8.22 -37.99
C ALA A 289 -10.25 7.33 -36.77
N PRO A 290 -9.44 6.26 -36.97
CA PRO A 290 -9.14 5.28 -35.93
C PRO A 290 -8.50 5.89 -34.69
N THR A 291 -8.88 5.38 -33.53
CA THR A 291 -8.25 5.67 -32.24
C THR A 291 -6.83 5.12 -32.24
N ALA A 292 -5.84 5.91 -31.82
CA ALA A 292 -4.53 5.42 -31.43
C ALA A 292 -4.43 5.47 -29.91
N SER A 293 -4.11 4.35 -29.26
CA SER A 293 -3.61 4.38 -27.89
C SER A 293 -2.22 5.00 -27.92
N VAL A 294 -2.03 6.11 -27.19
CA VAL A 294 -0.70 6.72 -27.07
C VAL A 294 -0.07 6.16 -25.80
N ALA A 295 0.75 5.12 -25.94
CA ALA A 295 1.59 4.62 -24.86
C ALA A 295 2.98 5.26 -24.96
N GLU A 296 3.37 6.07 -23.97
CA GLU A 296 4.79 6.43 -23.80
C GLU A 296 5.55 5.18 -23.33
N THR A 297 6.59 4.85 -24.07
CA THR A 297 7.33 3.59 -24.06
C THR A 297 7.94 3.12 -22.73
N ALA A 298 8.21 1.80 -22.73
CA ALA A 298 9.16 1.00 -21.97
C ALA A 298 8.64 0.32 -20.68
N ALA A 299 8.29 -0.97 -20.84
CA ALA A 299 8.18 -2.00 -19.80
C ALA A 299 7.19 -1.75 -18.64
N ALA A 300 5.90 -1.61 -18.95
CA ALA A 300 4.80 -2.02 -18.05
C ALA A 300 3.54 -2.40 -18.88
N PRO A 301 2.68 -3.35 -18.45
CA PRO A 301 1.67 -3.99 -19.30
C PRO A 301 0.32 -3.26 -19.42
N GLU A 302 0.06 -2.19 -18.66
CA GLU A 302 -1.30 -1.67 -18.51
C GLU A 302 -1.54 -0.46 -19.42
N GLY A 303 -1.90 -0.72 -20.68
CA GLY A 303 -2.71 0.22 -21.46
C GLY A 303 -4.14 0.29 -20.90
N THR A 304 -5.08 0.82 -21.67
CA THR A 304 -6.50 0.72 -21.32
C THR A 304 -6.95 -0.75 -21.30
N THR A 305 -7.74 -1.15 -20.30
CA THR A 305 -8.27 -2.52 -20.16
C THR A 305 -9.80 -2.52 -20.09
N PRO A 306 -10.47 -3.67 -20.30
CA PRO A 306 -11.87 -3.83 -19.91
C PRO A 306 -12.10 -3.44 -18.45
N GLY A 307 -13.20 -2.72 -18.21
CA GLY A 307 -13.60 -2.21 -16.90
C GLY A 307 -14.94 -2.77 -16.41
N SER A 308 -15.42 -2.20 -15.32
CA SER A 308 -16.60 -2.62 -14.57
C SER A 308 -17.90 -2.17 -15.24
N THR A 309 -19.02 -2.78 -14.86
CA THR A 309 -20.33 -2.27 -15.28
C THR A 309 -20.76 -1.10 -14.39
N LEU A 310 -20.87 0.09 -14.99
CA LEU A 310 -21.02 1.37 -14.27
C LEU A 310 -22.47 1.73 -13.90
N ARG A 311 -23.44 1.09 -14.55
CA ARG A 311 -24.88 1.34 -14.40
C ARG A 311 -25.65 0.04 -14.62
N ARG A 312 -26.98 0.08 -14.43
CA ARG A 312 -27.88 -1.02 -14.83
C ARG A 312 -27.74 -1.33 -16.32
N GLN A 313 -27.81 -2.61 -16.69
CA GLN A 313 -27.60 -3.03 -18.07
C GLN A 313 -28.86 -2.89 -18.92
N SER A 314 -30.03 -2.95 -18.28
CA SER A 314 -31.31 -2.57 -18.86
C SER A 314 -32.25 -2.03 -17.77
N GLU A 315 -33.41 -1.50 -18.19
CA GLU A 315 -34.43 -1.01 -17.24
C GLU A 315 -35.14 -2.16 -16.48
N THR A 316 -35.11 -3.40 -16.99
CA THR A 316 -35.90 -4.53 -16.47
C THR A 316 -35.09 -5.74 -16.02
N GLU A 317 -33.91 -5.93 -16.59
CA GLU A 317 -32.98 -7.02 -16.30
C GLU A 317 -31.61 -6.42 -15.94
N TYR A 318 -31.28 -6.41 -14.65
CA TYR A 318 -30.05 -5.79 -14.18
C TYR A 318 -29.52 -6.43 -12.90
N VAL A 319 -28.20 -6.32 -12.76
CA VAL A 319 -27.49 -6.46 -11.49
C VAL A 319 -26.52 -5.28 -11.39
N THR A 320 -26.49 -4.63 -10.23
CA THR A 320 -25.44 -3.70 -9.86
C THR A 320 -24.66 -4.28 -8.69
N LEU A 321 -23.40 -3.89 -8.59
CA LEU A 321 -22.48 -4.26 -7.52
C LEU A 321 -21.99 -2.97 -6.89
N GLU A 322 -22.05 -2.86 -5.57
CA GLU A 322 -21.24 -1.89 -4.84
C GLU A 322 -19.78 -2.31 -5.01
N GLN A 323 -19.10 -1.56 -5.87
CA GLN A 323 -17.75 -1.90 -6.31
C GLN A 323 -16.76 -1.63 -5.18
N LYS A 324 -15.76 -2.48 -5.08
CA LYS A 324 -14.63 -2.26 -4.17
C LYS A 324 -13.66 -1.29 -4.84
N SER A 325 -12.99 -0.44 -4.07
CA SER A 325 -11.90 0.37 -4.62
C SER A 325 -10.72 -0.52 -5.02
N ALA A 326 -10.08 -0.21 -6.15
CA ALA A 326 -8.96 -1.01 -6.65
C ALA A 326 -7.79 -1.03 -5.64
N GLY A 327 -7.34 -2.23 -5.27
CA GLY A 327 -6.34 -2.44 -4.22
C GLY A 327 -6.93 -2.71 -2.83
N MET A 328 -8.25 -2.83 -2.69
CA MET A 328 -8.90 -3.23 -1.43
C MET A 328 -8.48 -4.66 -1.04
N VAL A 329 -8.14 -4.87 0.24
CA VAL A 329 -7.76 -6.19 0.77
C VAL A 329 -8.66 -6.52 1.95
N PHE A 330 -9.19 -7.74 1.97
CA PHE A 330 -9.84 -8.32 3.14
C PHE A 330 -8.79 -9.12 3.90
N GLY A 331 -8.56 -8.74 5.15
CA GLY A 331 -7.48 -9.25 5.97
C GLY A 331 -7.79 -10.64 6.52
N LEU A 332 -6.84 -11.55 6.33
CA LEU A 332 -6.78 -12.83 7.02
C LEU A 332 -6.18 -12.60 8.40
N HIS A 333 -6.86 -13.05 9.45
CA HIS A 333 -6.27 -13.09 10.78
C HIS A 333 -5.22 -14.20 10.89
N TRP A 334 -4.47 -14.19 11.99
CA TRP A 334 -3.42 -15.18 12.20
C TRP A 334 -3.97 -16.62 12.15
N GLY A 335 -3.43 -17.43 11.25
CA GLY A 335 -3.85 -18.82 11.03
C GLY A 335 -5.06 -19.02 10.10
N GLU A 336 -5.75 -17.94 9.69
CA GLU A 336 -6.83 -18.02 8.71
C GLU A 336 -6.27 -18.29 7.29
N ARG A 337 -7.04 -19.00 6.47
CA ARG A 337 -6.72 -19.29 5.06
C ARG A 337 -7.81 -18.85 4.08
N ALA A 338 -8.93 -18.38 4.61
CA ALA A 338 -10.06 -17.89 3.86
C ALA A 338 -10.77 -16.83 4.70
N ARG A 339 -11.50 -15.93 4.02
CA ARG A 339 -12.22 -14.83 4.63
C ARG A 339 -13.58 -14.68 3.96
N ASP A 340 -14.61 -14.40 4.75
CA ASP A 340 -15.92 -14.01 4.22
C ASP A 340 -15.83 -12.58 3.67
N VAL A 341 -15.93 -12.46 2.35
CA VAL A 341 -15.88 -11.17 1.65
C VAL A 341 -17.30 -10.69 1.36
N PRO A 342 -17.70 -9.51 1.84
CA PRO A 342 -19.04 -8.98 1.61
C PRO A 342 -19.22 -8.45 0.18
N PHE A 343 -20.42 -8.65 -0.34
CA PHE A 343 -20.92 -8.11 -1.60
C PHE A 343 -22.34 -7.59 -1.41
N SER A 344 -22.68 -6.53 -2.13
CA SER A 344 -23.98 -5.87 -2.07
C SER A 344 -24.27 -5.18 -3.39
N GLY A 345 -25.54 -4.86 -3.61
CA GLY A 345 -25.97 -4.08 -4.76
C GLY A 345 -27.47 -4.06 -4.93
N GLU A 346 -27.92 -3.75 -6.15
CA GLU A 346 -29.32 -3.82 -6.56
C GLU A 346 -29.51 -4.82 -7.69
N ALA A 347 -30.66 -5.48 -7.76
CA ALA A 347 -30.96 -6.41 -8.85
C ALA A 347 -32.47 -6.49 -9.12
N SER A 348 -32.82 -6.91 -10.35
CA SER A 348 -34.19 -7.20 -10.75
C SER A 348 -34.68 -8.59 -10.32
N GLY A 349 -33.79 -9.45 -9.79
CA GLY A 349 -34.10 -10.82 -9.38
C GLY A 349 -32.96 -11.43 -8.54
N PRO A 350 -33.09 -12.72 -8.15
CA PRO A 350 -32.08 -13.40 -7.34
C PRO A 350 -30.70 -13.38 -8.00
N VAL A 351 -29.65 -13.12 -7.23
CA VAL A 351 -28.28 -12.91 -7.74
C VAL A 351 -27.39 -14.11 -7.49
N GLU A 352 -26.53 -14.44 -8.45
CA GLU A 352 -25.40 -15.34 -8.29
C GLU A 352 -24.08 -14.63 -8.61
N LEU A 353 -23.03 -14.95 -7.87
CA LEU A 353 -21.70 -14.37 -8.05
C LEU A 353 -20.66 -15.42 -8.41
N ARG A 354 -19.70 -15.02 -9.25
CA ARG A 354 -18.49 -15.78 -9.54
C ARG A 354 -17.27 -14.89 -9.27
N VAL A 355 -16.26 -15.42 -8.61
CA VAL A 355 -15.00 -14.73 -8.33
C VAL A 355 -13.87 -15.39 -9.11
N ILE A 356 -13.05 -14.57 -9.77
CA ILE A 356 -11.97 -15.02 -10.67
C ILE A 356 -10.66 -14.30 -10.37
N GLU A 357 -9.53 -14.97 -10.59
CA GLU A 357 -8.20 -14.37 -10.55
C GLU A 357 -8.04 -13.37 -11.70
N ALA A 358 -7.66 -12.13 -11.39
CA ALA A 358 -7.55 -11.05 -12.37
C ALA A 358 -6.45 -11.30 -13.42
N ALA A 359 -5.35 -11.95 -13.02
CA ALA A 359 -4.20 -12.18 -13.90
C ALA A 359 -4.37 -13.39 -14.82
N THR A 360 -5.08 -14.43 -14.38
CA THR A 360 -5.13 -15.73 -15.05
C THR A 360 -6.53 -16.09 -15.57
N GLY A 361 -7.58 -15.44 -15.04
CA GLY A 361 -8.96 -15.81 -15.33
C GLY A 361 -9.46 -17.05 -14.58
N LYS A 362 -8.63 -17.68 -13.75
CA LYS A 362 -9.01 -18.89 -13.01
C LYS A 362 -10.18 -18.59 -12.06
N VAL A 363 -11.20 -19.44 -12.09
CA VAL A 363 -12.35 -19.32 -11.20
C VAL A 363 -11.97 -19.77 -9.79
N VAL A 364 -12.12 -18.87 -8.83
CA VAL A 364 -11.85 -19.11 -7.39
C VAL A 364 -13.11 -19.61 -6.69
N GLN A 365 -14.24 -18.97 -7.00
CA GLN A 365 -15.57 -19.37 -6.53
C GLN A 365 -16.53 -19.25 -7.71
N ASP A 366 -17.18 -20.34 -8.09
CA ASP A 366 -18.13 -20.33 -9.22
C ASP A 366 -19.54 -19.95 -8.76
N TRP A 367 -20.40 -19.56 -9.72
CA TRP A 367 -21.78 -19.07 -9.53
C TRP A 367 -22.45 -19.50 -8.22
N THR A 368 -22.36 -18.63 -7.22
CA THR A 368 -22.86 -18.86 -5.87
C THR A 368 -24.04 -17.96 -5.58
N PRO A 369 -25.20 -18.50 -5.16
CA PRO A 369 -26.38 -17.70 -4.82
C PRO A 369 -26.13 -16.75 -3.65
N MET A 370 -26.58 -15.51 -3.80
CA MET A 370 -26.57 -14.49 -2.76
C MET A 370 -27.82 -14.54 -1.90
N GLY A 371 -27.81 -13.80 -0.79
CA GLY A 371 -28.97 -13.68 0.10
C GLY A 371 -30.22 -13.18 -0.63
N PRO A 372 -31.43 -13.45 -0.08
CA PRO A 372 -32.68 -13.03 -0.69
C PRO A 372 -32.76 -11.50 -0.80
N LEU A 373 -33.43 -11.04 -1.85
CA LEU A 373 -33.68 -9.62 -2.08
C LEU A 373 -34.54 -9.00 -0.96
N GLN A 374 -34.17 -7.78 -0.57
CA GLN A 374 -35.00 -6.88 0.24
C GLN A 374 -35.42 -5.70 -0.63
N GLY A 375 -36.63 -5.78 -1.20
CA GLY A 375 -37.03 -4.90 -2.29
C GLY A 375 -36.17 -5.20 -3.54
N ASN A 376 -35.41 -4.22 -4.02
CA ASN A 376 -34.44 -4.41 -5.11
C ASN A 376 -33.00 -4.56 -4.61
N ARG A 377 -32.75 -4.50 -3.30
CA ARG A 377 -31.39 -4.59 -2.73
C ARG A 377 -31.04 -6.02 -2.37
N TRP A 378 -29.79 -6.40 -2.62
CA TRP A 378 -29.24 -7.68 -2.19
C TRP A 378 -27.92 -7.47 -1.46
N SER A 379 -27.60 -8.39 -0.57
CA SER A 379 -26.29 -8.48 0.08
C SER A 379 -25.99 -9.92 0.47
N GLY A 380 -24.71 -10.23 0.61
CA GLY A 380 -24.22 -11.54 1.03
C GLY A 380 -22.71 -11.52 1.22
N SER A 381 -22.17 -12.63 1.69
CA SER A 381 -20.72 -12.83 1.79
C SER A 381 -20.32 -14.12 1.11
N LEU A 382 -19.13 -14.12 0.51
CA LEU A 382 -18.52 -15.32 -0.06
C LEU A 382 -17.26 -15.69 0.73
N PRO A 383 -17.10 -16.94 1.17
CA PRO A 383 -15.85 -17.41 1.74
C PRO A 383 -14.83 -17.55 0.60
N LEU A 384 -13.86 -16.64 0.54
CA LEU A 384 -12.81 -16.63 -0.47
C LEU A 384 -11.48 -17.04 0.17
N PRO A 385 -10.71 -17.95 -0.45
CA PRO A 385 -9.39 -18.33 0.04
C PRO A 385 -8.39 -17.19 -0.10
N GLU A 386 -7.23 -17.30 0.57
CA GLU A 386 -6.07 -16.46 0.33
C GLU A 386 -5.78 -16.34 -1.18
N SER A 387 -5.60 -15.12 -1.66
CA SER A 387 -5.35 -14.84 -3.07
C SER A 387 -3.86 -15.01 -3.41
N GLU A 388 -3.36 -16.24 -3.35
CA GLU A 388 -1.94 -16.57 -3.56
C GLU A 388 -1.41 -16.19 -4.96
N ALA A 389 -2.30 -15.97 -5.93
CA ALA A 389 -1.98 -15.64 -7.32
C ALA A 389 -2.24 -14.17 -7.69
N GLY A 390 -2.44 -13.28 -6.71
CA GLY A 390 -2.66 -11.85 -6.93
C GLY A 390 -4.10 -11.42 -6.71
N TRP A 391 -4.56 -10.45 -7.51
CA TRP A 391 -5.85 -9.81 -7.33
C TRP A 391 -7.01 -10.63 -7.91
N LEU A 392 -8.22 -10.32 -7.44
CA LEU A 392 -9.48 -10.95 -7.81
C LEU A 392 -10.43 -9.94 -8.46
N PHE A 393 -11.30 -10.46 -9.32
CA PHE A 393 -12.49 -9.80 -9.87
C PHE A 393 -13.74 -10.60 -9.51
N ALA A 394 -14.91 -9.96 -9.64
CA ALA A 394 -16.19 -10.65 -9.52
C ALA A 394 -17.08 -10.39 -10.74
N ASP A 395 -17.81 -11.42 -11.16
CA ASP A 395 -18.90 -11.35 -12.11
C ASP A 395 -20.21 -11.65 -11.37
N ALA A 396 -21.31 -11.04 -11.82
CA ALA A 396 -22.64 -11.31 -11.30
C ALA A 396 -23.63 -11.60 -12.44
N ARG A 397 -24.61 -12.44 -12.12
CA ARG A 397 -25.77 -12.72 -12.97
C ARG A 397 -27.04 -12.86 -12.16
N LEU A 398 -28.17 -12.93 -12.84
CA LEU A 398 -29.43 -13.35 -12.25
C LEU A 398 -29.51 -14.88 -12.28
N ALA A 399 -30.04 -15.50 -11.25
CA ALA A 399 -30.17 -16.97 -11.19
C ALA A 399 -31.00 -17.54 -12.36
N GLU A 400 -31.96 -16.77 -12.85
CA GLU A 400 -32.85 -17.14 -13.97
C GLU A 400 -32.25 -16.80 -15.36
N ALA A 401 -31.16 -16.03 -15.41
CA ALA A 401 -30.49 -15.61 -16.65
C ALA A 401 -29.00 -16.01 -16.60
N PRO A 402 -28.61 -17.14 -17.22
CA PRO A 402 -27.29 -17.75 -17.00
C PRO A 402 -26.08 -16.96 -17.54
N GLY A 403 -26.29 -15.88 -18.29
CA GLY A 403 -25.24 -15.00 -18.81
C GLY A 403 -24.72 -14.02 -17.76
N VAL A 404 -23.46 -13.56 -17.91
CA VAL A 404 -22.93 -12.50 -17.05
C VAL A 404 -23.69 -11.20 -17.34
N ILE A 405 -24.17 -10.54 -16.30
CA ILE A 405 -24.90 -9.26 -16.40
C ILE A 405 -24.02 -8.12 -15.89
N ALA A 406 -23.31 -8.31 -14.79
CA ALA A 406 -22.47 -7.25 -14.21
C ALA A 406 -21.04 -7.72 -13.95
N HIS A 407 -20.10 -6.81 -14.20
CA HIS A 407 -18.68 -7.02 -13.96
C HIS A 407 -18.17 -6.09 -12.87
N ALA A 408 -17.42 -6.62 -11.93
CA ALA A 408 -16.61 -5.89 -10.96
C ALA A 408 -15.13 -6.09 -11.27
N ARG A 409 -14.56 -5.15 -12.02
CA ARG A 409 -13.18 -5.18 -12.52
C ARG A 409 -12.26 -4.22 -11.75
N SER A 410 -12.69 -3.76 -10.59
CA SER A 410 -11.77 -3.16 -9.61
C SER A 410 -11.14 -4.26 -8.78
N GLU A 411 -9.82 -4.38 -8.86
CA GLU A 411 -9.05 -5.41 -8.17
C GLU A 411 -9.29 -5.35 -6.65
N PHE A 412 -9.68 -6.48 -6.07
CA PHE A 412 -9.66 -6.69 -4.62
C PHE A 412 -8.95 -8.00 -4.29
N GLY A 413 -8.58 -8.24 -3.03
CA GLY A 413 -7.90 -9.48 -2.64
C GLY A 413 -8.26 -9.94 -1.25
N VAL A 414 -8.04 -11.22 -0.99
CA VAL A 414 -7.98 -11.78 0.36
C VAL A 414 -6.52 -12.04 0.67
N GLY A 415 -6.01 -11.41 1.72
CA GLY A 415 -4.59 -11.42 2.02
C GLY A 415 -4.34 -10.75 3.35
N TYR A 416 -3.36 -9.86 3.44
CA TYR A 416 -2.98 -9.27 4.73
C TYR A 416 -3.22 -7.79 4.81
N LYS A 417 -3.75 -7.35 5.95
CA LYS A 417 -4.00 -5.94 6.25
C LYS A 417 -3.17 -5.51 7.45
N PHE A 418 -2.24 -4.60 7.23
CA PHE A 418 -1.31 -4.15 8.25
C PHE A 418 -1.61 -2.71 8.65
N LEU A 419 -1.93 -2.50 9.92
CA LEU A 419 -2.03 -1.15 10.49
C LEU A 419 -0.64 -0.73 10.97
N VAL A 420 0.01 0.17 10.25
CA VAL A 420 1.35 0.67 10.59
C VAL A 420 1.21 1.83 11.56
N MET A 421 1.52 1.59 12.83
CA MET A 421 1.35 2.58 13.90
C MET A 421 2.68 3.06 14.43
N GLY A 422 2.81 4.37 14.60
CA GLY A 422 4.02 4.93 15.18
C GLY A 422 4.02 6.44 15.33
N GLN A 423 5.18 6.99 15.65
CA GLN A 423 5.37 8.44 15.70
C GLN A 423 6.04 9.00 14.44
N SER A 424 6.57 10.22 14.51
CA SER A 424 7.29 10.87 13.41
C SER A 424 8.39 10.01 12.79
N GLN A 425 9.09 9.16 13.54
CA GLN A 425 10.10 8.27 12.96
C GLN A 425 9.53 7.19 12.03
N THR A 426 8.27 6.79 12.22
CA THR A 426 7.57 5.84 11.33
C THR A 426 6.95 6.59 10.15
N SER A 427 6.55 7.85 10.35
CA SER A 427 5.95 8.66 9.27
C SER A 427 6.99 9.10 8.24
N TYR A 428 8.23 9.44 8.66
CA TYR A 428 9.30 9.82 7.74
C TYR A 428 9.54 8.76 6.63
N PRO A 429 9.69 7.45 6.93
CA PRO A 429 9.78 6.42 5.89
C PRO A 429 8.57 6.27 4.98
N LEU A 430 7.36 6.55 5.46
CA LEU A 430 6.12 6.42 4.71
C LEU A 430 5.90 7.61 3.75
N ASP A 431 6.31 8.82 4.15
CA ASP A 431 6.13 10.06 3.39
C ASP A 431 7.30 10.42 2.45
N ASN A 432 8.51 9.94 2.74
CA ASN A 432 9.72 10.33 2.00
C ASN A 432 9.71 9.79 0.55
N THR A 433 9.95 10.69 -0.41
CA THR A 433 9.88 10.44 -1.86
C THR A 433 11.13 10.96 -2.57
N THR A 434 12.19 10.15 -2.66
CA THR A 434 13.35 10.43 -3.52
C THR A 434 13.14 9.95 -4.95
N ARG A 435 12.10 9.13 -5.19
CA ARG A 435 11.77 8.52 -6.49
C ARG A 435 12.93 7.71 -7.06
N ARG A 436 13.69 7.04 -6.19
CA ARG A 436 14.82 6.18 -6.60
C ARG A 436 14.47 4.71 -6.63
N LEU A 437 13.53 4.26 -5.78
CA LEU A 437 13.13 2.85 -5.73
C LEU A 437 11.89 2.61 -6.58
N THR A 438 11.94 1.61 -7.45
CA THR A 438 10.78 1.14 -8.24
C THR A 438 10.31 -0.22 -7.72
N PRO A 439 9.02 -0.58 -7.86
CA PRO A 439 8.58 -1.94 -7.63
C PRO A 439 9.36 -2.93 -8.51
N ASP A 440 9.88 -4.00 -7.92
CA ASP A 440 10.68 -5.03 -8.62
C ASP A 440 9.81 -5.98 -9.50
N ALA A 441 8.47 -5.87 -9.44
CA ALA A 441 7.50 -6.78 -10.09
C ALA A 441 6.07 -6.14 -10.22
N PRO A 442 5.16 -6.63 -11.09
CA PRO A 442 3.79 -6.09 -11.27
C PRO A 442 2.94 -6.16 -10.00
N MET A 443 2.20 -5.13 -9.61
CA MET A 443 1.73 -4.80 -8.24
C MET A 443 0.95 -5.89 -7.46
N SER A 444 1.26 -6.11 -6.16
CA SER A 444 0.42 -6.91 -5.23
C SER A 444 0.30 -6.29 -3.83
N GLY A 445 0.39 -4.97 -3.72
CA GLY A 445 0.16 -4.28 -2.45
C GLY A 445 -0.48 -2.92 -2.67
N SER A 446 -1.20 -2.44 -1.66
CA SER A 446 -1.81 -1.11 -1.62
C SER A 446 -1.47 -0.38 -0.34
N VAL A 447 -1.61 0.94 -0.36
CA VAL A 447 -1.52 1.79 0.83
C VAL A 447 -2.76 2.68 0.90
N ALA A 448 -3.29 2.82 2.11
CA ALA A 448 -4.46 3.61 2.44
C ALA A 448 -4.13 4.61 3.54
N ARG A 449 -4.59 5.86 3.38
CA ARG A 449 -4.28 6.98 4.28
C ARG A 449 -5.31 8.10 4.23
N LEU A 450 -5.40 8.87 5.33
CA LEU A 450 -6.15 10.12 5.36
C LEU A 450 -5.20 11.29 5.11
N LEU A 451 -5.43 12.06 4.05
CA LEU A 451 -4.73 13.32 3.86
C LEU A 451 -5.41 14.42 4.67
N ALA A 452 -4.61 15.15 5.46
CA ALA A 452 -5.07 16.36 6.15
C ALA A 452 -5.21 17.53 5.16
N LEU A 453 -6.41 18.11 5.09
CA LEU A 453 -6.71 19.31 4.28
C LEU A 453 -6.72 20.60 5.11
N GLY A 454 -6.75 20.48 6.42
CA GLY A 454 -6.79 21.57 7.41
C GLY A 454 -7.21 21.03 8.78
N ALA A 455 -7.40 21.93 9.75
CA ALA A 455 -7.75 21.57 11.11
C ALA A 455 -9.16 20.95 11.21
N ARG A 456 -9.30 19.81 11.90
CA ARG A 456 -10.60 19.15 12.12
C ARG A 456 -11.58 20.01 12.92
N GLU A 457 -11.08 20.84 13.83
CA GLU A 457 -11.88 21.79 14.63
C GLU A 457 -12.60 22.84 13.76
N GLU A 458 -12.04 23.16 12.59
CA GLU A 458 -12.59 24.16 11.66
C GLU A 458 -13.44 23.53 10.56
N LEU A 459 -12.98 22.39 10.01
CA LEU A 459 -13.56 21.78 8.80
C LEU A 459 -14.38 20.52 9.05
N GLY A 460 -14.43 20.01 10.29
CA GLY A 460 -15.07 18.73 10.60
C GLY A 460 -14.50 17.58 9.77
N ASP A 461 -15.36 16.69 9.27
CA ASP A 461 -14.93 15.53 8.46
C ASP A 461 -14.27 15.94 7.14
N ALA A 462 -14.60 17.13 6.61
CA ALA A 462 -13.95 17.66 5.40
C ALA A 462 -12.47 18.01 5.61
N ALA A 463 -11.98 18.01 6.86
CA ALA A 463 -10.57 18.12 7.18
C ALA A 463 -9.74 16.91 6.75
N ARG A 464 -10.40 15.77 6.50
CA ARG A 464 -9.79 14.50 6.13
C ARG A 464 -10.25 14.07 4.76
N ARG A 465 -9.31 13.49 4.01
CA ARG A 465 -9.59 12.94 2.70
C ARG A 465 -9.09 11.51 2.62
N PRO A 466 -9.97 10.53 2.32
CA PRO A 466 -9.55 9.17 2.08
C PRO A 466 -8.74 9.09 0.79
N VAL A 467 -7.62 8.38 0.84
CA VAL A 467 -6.79 8.09 -0.32
C VAL A 467 -6.27 6.67 -0.22
N MET A 468 -6.47 5.89 -1.27
CA MET A 468 -5.92 4.56 -1.41
C MET A 468 -5.28 4.38 -2.79
N GLY A 469 -4.10 3.78 -2.87
CA GLY A 469 -3.41 3.52 -4.14
C GLY A 469 -2.68 2.19 -4.14
N ARG A 470 -2.64 1.51 -5.29
CA ARG A 470 -1.72 0.37 -5.49
C ARG A 470 -0.29 0.89 -5.54
N ILE A 471 0.61 0.24 -4.79
CA ILE A 471 2.00 0.67 -4.62
C ILE A 471 2.70 0.62 -5.99
N GLY A 472 3.13 1.78 -6.47
CA GLY A 472 3.76 1.94 -7.78
C GLY A 472 2.88 2.44 -8.93
N ALA A 473 1.56 2.56 -8.74
CA ALA A 473 0.63 3.09 -9.77
C ALA A 473 0.11 4.50 -9.45
N GLY A 474 0.90 5.35 -8.77
CA GLY A 474 0.52 6.73 -8.51
C GLY A 474 1.34 7.41 -7.41
N PRO A 475 1.18 8.73 -7.24
CA PRO A 475 2.00 9.53 -6.33
C PRO A 475 1.62 9.24 -4.87
N GLN A 476 0.39 8.80 -4.62
CA GLN A 476 -0.10 8.54 -3.28
C GLN A 476 0.35 7.18 -2.73
N ALA A 477 0.91 6.34 -3.59
CA ALA A 477 1.44 5.03 -3.26
C ALA A 477 2.92 4.91 -3.69
N GLY A 478 3.63 6.05 -3.67
CA GLY A 478 4.96 6.24 -4.29
C GLY A 478 6.11 6.57 -3.33
N GLY A 479 5.95 6.37 -2.01
CA GLY A 479 7.03 6.55 -1.03
C GLY A 479 8.11 5.48 -1.18
N ASP A 480 9.40 5.84 -1.11
CA ASP A 480 10.48 4.85 -1.24
C ASP A 480 10.41 3.81 -0.13
N GLY A 481 9.98 4.18 1.08
CA GLY A 481 9.74 3.21 2.16
C GLY A 481 8.59 2.25 1.86
N VAL A 482 7.48 2.72 1.29
CA VAL A 482 6.35 1.87 0.89
C VAL A 482 6.75 0.91 -0.23
N VAL A 483 7.51 1.37 -1.22
CA VAL A 483 8.08 0.51 -2.27
C VAL A 483 9.07 -0.50 -1.68
N ALA A 484 9.90 -0.08 -0.72
CA ALA A 484 10.84 -0.96 -0.04
C ALA A 484 10.13 -2.06 0.78
N PHE A 485 9.03 -1.72 1.47
CA PHE A 485 8.17 -2.70 2.12
C PHE A 485 7.63 -3.70 1.10
N LEU A 486 7.05 -3.21 0.00
CA LEU A 486 6.52 -4.06 -1.08
C LEU A 486 7.59 -5.02 -1.61
N ASN A 487 8.75 -4.51 -2.02
CA ASN A 487 9.81 -5.33 -2.59
C ASN A 487 10.29 -6.41 -1.60
N GLN A 488 10.41 -6.07 -0.31
CA GLN A 488 10.81 -7.04 0.71
C GLN A 488 9.72 -8.08 0.99
N PHE A 489 8.47 -7.65 1.13
CA PHE A 489 7.33 -8.53 1.35
C PHE A 489 7.23 -9.56 0.24
N ARG A 490 7.28 -9.11 -1.03
CA ARG A 490 7.11 -9.98 -2.20
C ARG A 490 8.24 -10.96 -2.44
N ARG A 491 9.46 -10.64 -2.00
CA ARG A 491 10.58 -11.60 -2.04
C ARG A 491 10.33 -12.81 -1.16
N LEU A 492 9.62 -12.61 -0.05
CA LEU A 492 9.38 -13.63 0.96
C LEU A 492 7.99 -14.28 0.83
N LYS A 493 7.00 -13.51 0.39
CA LYS A 493 5.64 -13.95 0.10
C LYS A 493 5.17 -13.38 -1.25
N PRO A 494 5.56 -13.99 -2.37
CA PRO A 494 5.16 -13.54 -3.69
C PRO A 494 3.65 -13.80 -3.91
N GLY A 495 2.99 -12.93 -4.68
CA GLY A 495 1.62 -13.16 -5.15
C GLY A 495 0.53 -12.61 -4.24
N THR A 496 0.57 -12.88 -2.92
CA THR A 496 -0.52 -12.48 -2.01
C THR A 496 -0.69 -10.96 -1.91
N PRO A 497 -1.90 -10.42 -2.15
CA PRO A 497 -2.23 -9.03 -1.90
C PRO A 497 -2.04 -8.62 -0.44
N PHE A 498 -1.52 -7.42 -0.20
CA PHE A 498 -1.60 -6.80 1.11
C PHE A 498 -2.01 -5.32 1.04
N MET A 499 -2.51 -4.81 2.15
CA MET A 499 -2.81 -3.39 2.33
C MET A 499 -2.09 -2.85 3.56
N LEU A 500 -1.45 -1.69 3.41
CA LEU A 500 -0.95 -0.89 4.53
C LEU A 500 -1.97 0.20 4.85
N ILE A 501 -2.44 0.24 6.09
CA ILE A 501 -3.14 1.40 6.64
C ILE A 501 -2.10 2.21 7.41
N ASP A 502 -1.79 3.39 6.90
CA ASP A 502 -0.81 4.29 7.51
C ASP A 502 -1.44 5.02 8.71
N GLU A 503 -0.93 4.77 9.90
CA GLU A 503 -1.26 5.45 11.15
C GLU A 503 0.02 5.88 11.89
N ALA A 504 0.97 6.45 11.15
CA ALA A 504 2.14 7.07 11.74
C ALA A 504 1.87 8.56 12.06
N VAL A 505 1.92 8.88 13.35
CA VAL A 505 1.49 10.17 13.89
C VAL A 505 2.70 11.00 14.30
N GLY A 506 3.02 12.09 13.58
CA GLY A 506 4.09 12.99 14.01
C GLY A 506 3.87 13.49 15.45
N GLY A 507 4.89 13.55 16.31
CA GLY A 507 4.90 14.35 17.55
C GLY A 507 3.86 14.11 18.66
N THR A 508 2.95 13.15 18.56
CA THR A 508 1.94 12.83 19.61
C THR A 508 2.39 11.64 20.45
N SER A 509 2.39 11.71 21.79
CA SER A 509 2.67 10.54 22.63
C SER A 509 1.49 9.58 22.68
N MET A 510 1.74 8.30 22.94
CA MET A 510 0.68 7.28 23.01
C MET A 510 -0.35 7.64 24.09
N ALA A 511 0.10 8.16 25.24
CA ALA A 511 -0.79 8.64 26.29
C ALA A 511 -1.79 9.72 25.82
N ARG A 512 -1.36 10.65 24.96
CA ARG A 512 -2.21 11.73 24.43
C ARG A 512 -3.17 11.23 23.36
N LEU A 513 -2.72 10.31 22.51
CA LEU A 513 -3.56 9.66 21.50
C LEU A 513 -4.68 8.86 22.17
N LEU A 514 -4.34 8.01 23.16
CA LEU A 514 -5.31 7.24 23.94
C LEU A 514 -6.23 8.12 24.80
N GLY A 515 -5.77 9.32 25.17
CA GLY A 515 -6.55 10.32 25.90
C GLY A 515 -7.46 11.18 25.02
N GLY A 516 -7.39 11.04 23.69
CA GLY A 516 -8.23 11.78 22.75
C GLY A 516 -7.84 13.25 22.55
N GLU A 517 -6.56 13.64 22.74
CA GLU A 517 -6.13 15.04 22.61
C GLU A 517 -6.34 15.58 21.18
N THR A 518 -6.97 16.76 21.04
CA THR A 518 -7.36 17.35 19.74
C THR A 518 -6.58 18.60 19.32
N THR A 519 -5.82 19.22 20.24
CA THR A 519 -5.48 20.66 20.17
C THR A 519 -4.16 21.02 19.47
N ARG A 520 -3.45 20.06 18.87
CA ARG A 520 -2.21 20.36 18.11
C ARG A 520 -2.10 19.53 16.84
N ALA A 521 -2.13 20.22 15.69
CA ALA A 521 -1.85 19.72 14.34
C ALA A 521 -2.46 18.34 14.03
N ASP A 522 -3.71 18.30 13.55
CA ASP A 522 -4.31 17.22 12.75
C ASP A 522 -4.02 15.76 13.13
N ARG A 523 -4.18 15.40 14.41
CA ARG A 523 -3.84 14.06 14.94
C ARG A 523 -4.84 13.64 16.01
N GLN A 524 -5.77 12.74 15.67
CA GLN A 524 -6.88 12.37 16.57
C GLN A 524 -7.18 10.88 16.50
N TRP A 525 -7.69 10.30 17.60
CA TRP A 525 -8.18 8.92 17.58
C TRP A 525 -9.27 8.71 16.53
N ALA A 526 -10.09 9.74 16.28
CA ALA A 526 -11.09 9.73 15.22
C ALA A 526 -10.49 9.42 13.84
N ASP A 527 -9.24 9.81 13.57
CA ASP A 527 -8.58 9.48 12.30
C ASP A 527 -8.30 7.96 12.19
N ILE A 528 -8.08 7.25 13.31
CA ILE A 528 -7.97 5.78 13.34
C ILE A 528 -9.34 5.17 13.06
N THR A 529 -10.38 5.63 13.78
CA THR A 529 -11.74 5.14 13.61
C THR A 529 -12.23 5.34 12.17
N ASP A 530 -12.03 6.53 11.58
CA ASP A 530 -12.40 6.84 10.19
C ASP A 530 -11.73 5.89 9.19
N LYS A 531 -10.43 5.60 9.37
CA LYS A 531 -9.70 4.66 8.49
C LYS A 531 -10.25 3.25 8.59
N LEU A 532 -10.60 2.80 9.79
CA LEU A 532 -11.16 1.47 10.03
C LEU A 532 -12.60 1.36 9.51
N ASP A 533 -13.37 2.44 9.56
CA ASP A 533 -14.72 2.48 8.97
C ASP A 533 -14.67 2.49 7.42
N LEU A 534 -13.66 3.15 6.85
CA LEU A 534 -13.45 3.21 5.39
C LEU A 534 -12.88 1.91 4.80
N TRP A 535 -11.86 1.34 5.44
CA TRP A 535 -11.09 0.21 4.89
C TRP A 535 -11.18 -1.07 5.69
N GLY A 536 -12.03 -1.12 6.72
CA GLY A 536 -12.35 -2.32 7.47
C GLY A 536 -11.55 -2.50 8.77
N ARG A 537 -12.18 -3.19 9.72
CA ARG A 537 -11.66 -3.51 11.07
C ARG A 537 -10.98 -4.88 11.13
N ASP A 538 -10.94 -5.60 10.01
CA ASP A 538 -10.30 -6.89 9.74
C ASP A 538 -8.78 -6.74 9.56
N VAL A 539 -8.12 -6.05 10.50
CA VAL A 539 -6.67 -5.87 10.49
C VAL A 539 -5.99 -7.20 10.85
N THR A 540 -5.14 -7.71 9.97
CA THR A 540 -4.33 -8.91 10.22
C THR A 540 -3.37 -8.67 11.40
N ALA A 541 -2.60 -7.60 11.33
CA ALA A 541 -1.61 -7.28 12.35
C ALA A 541 -1.36 -5.79 12.47
N VAL A 542 -1.12 -5.36 13.71
CA VAL A 542 -0.63 -4.01 14.00
C VAL A 542 0.90 -4.06 14.00
N LEU A 543 1.53 -3.21 13.18
CA LEU A 543 2.97 -3.07 13.10
C LEU A 543 3.36 -1.79 13.85
N TRP A 544 3.84 -1.94 15.07
CA TRP A 544 3.98 -0.83 16.01
C TRP A 544 5.43 -0.40 16.24
N ASN A 545 5.66 0.90 16.12
CA ASN A 545 6.93 1.54 16.47
C ASN A 545 6.71 2.96 17.04
N TRP A 546 6.76 3.09 18.37
CA TRP A 546 6.54 4.37 19.08
C TRP A 546 7.67 4.59 20.10
N LEU A 547 8.51 5.62 19.91
CA LEU A 547 9.80 5.69 20.60
C LEU A 547 10.05 6.95 21.43
N MET A 548 9.21 7.98 21.31
CA MET A 548 9.43 9.24 21.99
C MET A 548 8.26 9.64 22.90
N ASN A 549 8.60 10.10 24.11
CA ASN A 549 7.77 10.95 24.94
C ASN A 549 6.56 10.33 25.67
N GLU A 550 6.67 9.11 26.20
CA GLU A 550 5.70 8.57 27.18
C GLU A 550 5.84 9.16 28.60
N GLY A 551 6.37 10.38 28.73
CA GLY A 551 6.47 11.12 30.00
C GLY A 551 7.50 10.62 31.02
N ALA A 552 8.11 9.44 30.82
CA ALA A 552 9.13 8.92 31.73
C ALA A 552 10.27 8.19 30.99
N MET A 553 11.48 8.74 31.08
CA MET A 553 12.65 8.20 30.36
C MET A 553 13.01 6.77 30.78
N ASN A 554 12.74 6.38 32.03
CA ASN A 554 13.02 5.03 32.53
C ASN A 554 12.06 3.94 32.02
N GLY A 555 11.08 4.28 31.17
CA GLY A 555 10.14 3.31 30.59
C GLY A 555 8.99 2.87 31.47
N LYS A 556 8.84 3.41 32.69
CA LYS A 556 7.77 2.99 33.63
C LYS A 556 6.35 3.14 33.08
N ASN A 557 6.13 4.08 32.16
CA ASN A 557 4.83 4.36 31.56
C ASN A 557 4.56 3.51 30.30
N VAL A 558 5.57 2.85 29.73
CA VAL A 558 5.44 2.16 28.44
C VAL A 558 4.51 0.95 28.55
N ALA A 559 4.77 0.05 29.50
CA ALA A 559 3.97 -1.15 29.65
C ALA A 559 2.49 -0.84 29.98
N PRO A 560 2.15 0.07 30.94
CA PRO A 560 0.76 0.46 31.18
C PRO A 560 0.03 1.00 29.95
N LEU A 561 0.69 1.85 29.15
CA LEU A 561 0.07 2.43 27.95
C LEU A 561 -0.08 1.41 26.82
N MET A 562 0.91 0.53 26.62
CA MET A 562 0.78 -0.59 25.68
C MET A 562 -0.32 -1.55 26.12
N SER A 563 -0.48 -1.80 27.43
CA SER A 563 -1.60 -2.57 27.96
C SER A 563 -2.94 -1.93 27.60
N ALA A 564 -3.12 -0.63 27.88
CA ALA A 564 -4.36 0.10 27.54
C ALA A 564 -4.67 0.08 26.04
N MET A 565 -3.64 0.16 25.20
CA MET A 565 -3.80 0.17 23.74
C MET A 565 -4.12 -1.22 23.17
N PHE A 566 -3.44 -2.28 23.65
CA PHE A 566 -3.38 -3.58 22.96
C PHE A 566 -3.96 -4.77 23.73
N LEU A 567 -4.31 -4.64 25.01
CA LEU A 567 -4.82 -5.75 25.82
C LEU A 567 -6.30 -5.57 26.18
N PRO A 568 -7.14 -6.60 25.98
CA PRO A 568 -8.59 -6.46 26.17
C PRO A 568 -8.99 -6.18 27.62
N GLY A 569 -8.20 -6.64 28.60
CA GLY A 569 -8.43 -6.38 30.03
C GLY A 569 -8.19 -4.93 30.46
N HIS A 570 -7.70 -4.08 29.55
CA HIS A 570 -7.31 -2.69 29.81
C HIS A 570 -8.03 -1.68 28.90
N ALA A 571 -9.03 -2.14 28.11
CA ALA A 571 -9.73 -1.32 27.13
C ALA A 571 -10.51 -0.11 27.70
N GLY A 572 -10.60 0.02 29.03
CA GLY A 572 -11.23 1.16 29.73
C GLY A 572 -10.27 2.00 30.59
N ASP A 573 -8.96 1.69 30.57
CA ASP A 573 -7.97 2.44 31.36
C ASP A 573 -7.72 3.85 30.78
N MET A 574 -8.07 4.04 29.51
CA MET A 574 -7.98 5.29 28.75
C MET A 574 -9.30 5.54 28.01
N ALA A 575 -9.47 6.72 27.41
CA ALA A 575 -10.66 7.05 26.64
C ALA A 575 -10.81 6.17 25.38
N HIS A 576 -9.69 5.66 24.87
CA HIS A 576 -9.64 4.88 23.64
C HIS A 576 -8.71 3.66 23.76
N SER A 577 -8.97 2.64 22.94
CA SER A 577 -8.18 1.40 22.88
C SER A 577 -8.37 0.70 21.52
N LEU A 578 -7.31 0.14 20.93
CA LEU A 578 -7.45 -0.59 19.66
C LEU A 578 -8.20 -1.89 19.81
N THR A 579 -8.16 -2.52 21.00
CA THR A 579 -8.92 -3.75 21.24
C THR A 579 -10.43 -3.53 21.15
N ALA A 580 -10.90 -2.30 21.32
CA ALA A 580 -12.30 -1.93 21.14
C ALA A 580 -12.64 -1.59 19.69
N GLU A 581 -11.63 -1.27 18.86
CA GLU A 581 -11.83 -0.85 17.47
C GLU A 581 -11.67 -2.00 16.47
N LEU A 582 -10.76 -2.94 16.73
CA LEU A 582 -10.43 -4.01 15.79
C LEU A 582 -11.27 -5.27 16.04
N GLU A 583 -11.58 -6.00 14.97
CA GLU A 583 -12.23 -7.30 15.08
C GLU A 583 -11.33 -8.33 15.78
N PRO A 584 -11.87 -9.29 16.55
CA PRO A 584 -11.05 -10.31 17.19
C PRO A 584 -10.22 -11.13 16.18
N GLY A 585 -8.93 -11.36 16.48
CA GLY A 585 -8.04 -12.21 15.67
C GLY A 585 -6.75 -11.55 15.19
N TRP A 586 -6.65 -10.22 15.32
CA TRP A 586 -5.42 -9.49 15.02
C TRP A 586 -4.28 -9.83 15.99
N THR A 587 -3.04 -9.57 15.56
CA THR A 587 -1.82 -9.76 16.36
C THR A 587 -0.90 -8.53 16.30
N LEU A 588 0.10 -8.46 17.18
CA LEU A 588 1.00 -7.30 17.32
C LEU A 588 2.45 -7.67 16.96
N GLY A 589 3.03 -6.89 16.06
CA GLY A 589 4.46 -6.83 15.82
C GLY A 589 5.05 -5.58 16.46
N VAL A 590 6.02 -5.75 17.36
CA VAL A 590 6.66 -4.66 18.10
C VAL A 590 8.08 -4.45 17.57
N LEU A 591 8.31 -3.30 16.95
CA LEU A 591 9.64 -2.84 16.63
C LEU A 591 10.23 -2.14 17.86
N ALA A 592 10.75 -2.94 18.80
CA ALA A 592 11.20 -2.44 20.09
C ALA A 592 12.48 -1.58 20.01
N SER A 593 13.21 -1.64 18.89
CA SER A 593 14.55 -1.07 18.75
C SER A 593 14.70 -0.22 17.50
N ASP A 594 14.96 1.06 17.71
CA ASP A 594 15.42 2.02 16.71
C ASP A 594 16.73 2.69 17.16
N ARG A 595 17.22 3.65 16.37
CA ARG A 595 18.36 4.47 16.74
C ARG A 595 17.95 5.60 17.71
N GLU A 596 18.11 5.36 19.00
CA GLU A 596 17.90 6.39 20.04
C GLU A 596 19.13 7.31 20.18
N SER A 597 19.00 8.59 19.84
CA SER A 597 20.07 9.60 20.02
C SER A 597 20.38 9.87 21.50
N ARG A 598 21.68 9.89 21.86
CA ARG A 598 22.39 10.49 23.02
C ARG A 598 21.84 10.39 24.46
N VAL A 599 20.54 10.25 24.71
CA VAL A 599 19.94 10.38 26.05
C VAL A 599 20.09 9.07 26.83
N ASN A 600 21.18 8.99 27.61
CA ASN A 600 21.33 7.99 28.67
C ASN A 600 20.07 7.99 29.55
N GLY A 601 19.46 6.83 29.75
CA GLY A 601 18.24 6.65 30.53
C GLY A 601 17.01 6.17 29.76
N ARG A 602 17.00 6.26 28.42
CA ARG A 602 15.88 5.78 27.56
C ARG A 602 15.90 4.29 27.22
N GLU A 603 17.00 3.61 27.57
CA GLU A 603 17.17 2.16 27.48
C GLU A 603 16.05 1.38 28.19
N GLY A 604 15.49 1.95 29.27
CA GLY A 604 14.34 1.40 29.98
C GLY A 604 13.08 1.31 29.11
N MET A 605 12.87 2.23 28.16
CA MET A 605 11.74 2.17 27.23
C MET A 605 11.88 1.04 26.21
N ARG A 606 13.06 0.88 25.59
CA ARG A 606 13.38 -0.28 24.72
C ARG A 606 13.18 -1.60 25.46
N ALA A 607 13.73 -1.72 26.66
CA ALA A 607 13.58 -2.91 27.49
C ALA A 607 12.12 -3.19 27.86
N ALA A 608 11.35 -2.15 28.22
CA ALA A 608 9.93 -2.29 28.56
C ALA A 608 9.09 -2.77 27.37
N ARG A 609 9.30 -2.25 26.16
CA ARG A 609 8.61 -2.72 24.94
C ARG A 609 8.93 -4.17 24.63
N ALA A 610 10.22 -4.52 24.70
CA ALA A 610 10.67 -5.89 24.48
C ALA A 610 10.09 -6.86 25.51
N ALA A 611 10.11 -6.48 26.78
CA ALA A 611 9.54 -7.28 27.86
C ALA A 611 8.02 -7.44 27.71
N PHE A 612 7.30 -6.37 27.37
CA PHE A 612 5.86 -6.41 27.11
C PHE A 612 5.53 -7.42 26.01
N ALA A 613 6.20 -7.32 24.85
CA ALA A 613 5.95 -8.25 23.74
C ALA A 613 6.18 -9.71 24.16
N GLN A 614 7.32 -9.99 24.80
CA GLN A 614 7.67 -11.35 25.26
C GLN A 614 6.73 -11.90 26.35
N GLN A 615 6.23 -11.03 27.23
CA GLN A 615 5.32 -11.41 28.31
C GLN A 615 3.95 -11.80 27.75
N HIS A 616 3.50 -11.12 26.70
CA HIS A 616 2.17 -11.31 26.10
C HIS A 616 2.18 -12.16 24.83
N GLY A 617 3.34 -12.69 24.42
CA GLY A 617 3.46 -13.56 23.25
C GLY A 617 3.40 -12.82 21.91
N PHE A 618 3.61 -11.50 21.90
CA PHE A 618 3.69 -10.70 20.69
C PHE A 618 5.06 -10.81 20.03
N THR A 619 5.09 -10.50 18.74
CA THR A 619 6.29 -10.63 17.91
C THR A 619 7.24 -9.46 18.16
N LEU A 620 8.54 -9.75 18.29
CA LEU A 620 9.59 -8.73 18.27
C LEU A 620 10.22 -8.69 16.88
N GLY A 621 10.11 -7.55 16.20
CA GLY A 621 10.65 -7.36 14.87
C GLY A 621 12.18 -7.19 14.84
N PRO A 622 12.80 -7.28 13.64
CA PRO A 622 14.23 -7.05 13.45
C PRO A 622 14.64 -5.62 13.84
N VAL A 623 15.86 -5.45 14.34
CA VAL A 623 16.35 -4.16 14.83
C VAL A 623 16.58 -3.17 13.68
N VAL A 624 16.22 -1.89 13.88
CA VAL A 624 16.47 -0.81 12.91
C VAL A 624 17.34 0.29 13.52
N SER A 625 18.66 0.07 13.62
CA SER A 625 19.59 1.03 14.25
C SER A 625 20.72 1.54 13.34
N ASP A 626 20.80 1.03 12.11
CA ASP A 626 21.89 1.24 11.15
C ASP A 626 21.57 2.30 10.09
N TYR A 627 20.95 3.41 10.49
CA TYR A 627 20.76 4.59 9.63
C TYR A 627 21.24 5.86 10.31
N ARG A 628 21.76 6.83 9.55
CA ARG A 628 22.16 8.16 10.03
C ARG A 628 20.97 8.93 10.59
N ILE A 629 21.14 9.72 11.65
CA ILE A 629 20.09 10.63 12.14
C ILE A 629 20.24 12.00 11.46
N GLY A 630 19.11 12.57 11.01
CA GLY A 630 19.08 13.85 10.29
C GLY A 630 19.36 15.10 11.13
N ASP A 631 18.97 15.11 12.42
CA ASP A 631 19.05 16.26 13.31
C ASP A 631 19.66 15.92 14.69
N SER A 632 20.11 16.94 15.40
CA SER A 632 20.56 16.80 16.80
C SER A 632 19.47 16.19 17.69
N GLY A 633 19.71 15.00 18.25
CA GLY A 633 18.88 14.44 19.31
C GLY A 633 17.55 13.81 18.87
N GLY A 634 17.36 13.54 17.57
CA GLY A 634 16.17 12.88 17.02
C GLY A 634 16.37 11.39 16.73
N ALA A 635 15.28 10.63 16.64
CA ALA A 635 15.31 9.22 16.22
C ALA A 635 15.10 9.04 14.70
N HIS A 636 15.07 10.15 13.96
CA HIS A 636 14.57 10.18 12.59
C HIS A 636 15.66 9.91 11.56
N PRO A 637 15.42 9.08 10.53
CA PRO A 637 16.26 9.10 9.34
C PRO A 637 16.22 10.51 8.73
N PRO A 638 17.30 11.00 8.08
CA PRO A 638 17.29 12.30 7.42
C PRO A 638 16.15 12.36 6.40
N ALA A 639 15.44 13.50 6.36
CA ALA A 639 14.52 13.78 5.28
C ALA A 639 15.30 13.88 3.98
N GLN A 640 14.91 13.10 2.97
CA GLN A 640 15.42 13.24 1.62
C GLN A 640 14.34 13.97 0.80
N PHE A 641 14.75 14.92 -0.03
CA PHE A 641 13.82 15.68 -0.87
C PHE A 641 14.14 15.47 -2.35
N ASP A 642 13.12 15.62 -3.17
CA ASP A 642 13.07 15.46 -4.63
C ASP A 642 13.84 16.52 -5.43
N THR A 643 14.37 17.57 -4.78
CA THR A 643 15.07 18.69 -5.42
C THR A 643 16.53 18.81 -4.95
N PRO A 644 17.49 18.20 -5.68
CA PRO A 644 18.92 18.22 -5.34
C PRO A 644 19.53 19.62 -5.25
N GLU A 645 18.98 20.58 -6.00
CA GLU A 645 19.52 21.93 -6.16
C GLU A 645 19.29 22.85 -4.94
N GLN A 646 18.41 22.48 -4.00
CA GLN A 646 18.13 23.28 -2.80
C GLN A 646 19.10 23.00 -1.62
N GLY A 647 20.23 22.33 -1.88
CA GLY A 647 21.43 22.41 -1.03
C GLY A 647 21.37 21.68 0.32
N ARG A 648 20.51 20.68 0.49
CA ARG A 648 20.43 19.86 1.72
C ARG A 648 20.79 18.38 1.50
N TYR A 649 21.72 18.10 0.58
CA TYR A 649 22.16 16.73 0.30
C TYR A 649 23.33 16.29 1.18
N GLY A 650 23.27 15.08 1.73
CA GLY A 650 24.43 14.28 2.13
C GLY A 650 24.91 13.40 0.97
N PRO A 651 26.15 12.88 0.97
CA PRO A 651 26.70 12.14 -0.17
C PRO A 651 26.00 10.78 -0.41
N PRO A 652 25.91 10.30 -1.67
CA PRO A 652 24.90 9.33 -2.09
C PRO A 652 25.19 7.85 -1.78
N GLU A 653 26.45 7.47 -1.55
CA GLU A 653 26.89 6.09 -1.77
C GLU A 653 26.75 5.14 -0.57
N THR A 654 26.51 5.65 0.65
CA THR A 654 26.40 4.81 1.86
C THR A 654 25.23 5.17 2.79
N PHE A 655 24.52 6.28 2.52
CA PHE A 655 23.60 6.94 3.44
C PHE A 655 22.13 7.04 2.98
N ASP A 656 21.83 6.58 1.77
CA ASP A 656 20.57 6.90 1.09
C ASP A 656 19.38 5.94 1.34
N HIS A 657 19.46 5.03 2.33
CA HIS A 657 18.45 3.95 2.49
C HIS A 657 17.81 3.82 3.88
N GLY A 658 17.95 4.79 4.79
CA GLY A 658 17.38 4.68 6.15
C GLY A 658 15.87 4.38 6.16
N SER A 659 15.09 5.15 5.39
CA SER A 659 13.66 4.92 5.19
C SER A 659 13.35 3.56 4.57
N ALA A 660 14.13 3.16 3.56
CA ALA A 660 13.95 1.88 2.88
C ALA A 660 14.24 0.69 3.81
N ARG A 661 15.37 0.71 4.52
CA ARG A 661 15.78 -0.32 5.50
C ARG A 661 14.76 -0.48 6.62
N PHE A 662 14.27 0.65 7.16
CA PHE A 662 13.23 0.64 8.17
C PHE A 662 12.00 -0.13 7.68
N MET A 663 11.50 0.21 6.49
CA MET A 663 10.27 -0.39 5.96
C MET A 663 10.44 -1.83 5.47
N GLN A 664 11.63 -2.22 4.99
CA GLN A 664 11.93 -3.63 4.69
C GLN A 664 11.90 -4.49 5.94
N ARG A 665 12.51 -3.99 7.02
CA ARG A 665 12.51 -4.68 8.33
C ARG A 665 11.11 -4.72 8.93
N LEU A 666 10.31 -3.69 8.68
CA LEU A 666 8.88 -3.72 8.99
C LEU A 666 8.14 -4.79 8.16
N ALA A 667 8.47 -5.01 6.89
CA ALA A 667 7.90 -6.09 6.08
C ALA A 667 8.30 -7.49 6.58
N VAL A 668 9.56 -7.66 7.00
CA VAL A 668 10.01 -8.91 7.66
C VAL A 668 9.25 -9.11 8.97
N MET A 669 9.10 -8.06 9.78
CA MET A 669 8.28 -8.10 11.00
C MET A 669 6.84 -8.48 10.68
N ALA A 670 6.26 -7.94 9.59
CA ALA A 670 4.89 -8.25 9.18
C ALA A 670 4.72 -9.75 8.94
N LEU A 671 5.60 -10.34 8.12
CA LEU A 671 5.61 -11.77 7.82
C LEU A 671 5.91 -12.65 9.05
N GLN A 672 6.83 -12.22 9.90
CA GLN A 672 7.10 -12.88 11.18
C GLN A 672 5.86 -12.88 12.07
N THR A 673 5.20 -11.74 12.17
CA THR A 673 4.02 -11.52 13.03
C THR A 673 2.85 -12.42 12.63
N ILE A 674 2.67 -12.67 11.32
CA ILE A 674 1.64 -13.57 10.81
C ILE A 674 2.08 -15.04 10.75
N GLY A 675 3.30 -15.35 11.17
CA GLY A 675 3.82 -16.72 11.25
C GLY A 675 4.38 -17.29 9.94
N GLU A 676 4.53 -16.48 8.90
CA GLU A 676 5.16 -16.90 7.63
C GLU A 676 6.68 -17.09 7.79
N ILE A 677 7.29 -16.39 8.77
CA ILE A 677 8.71 -16.49 9.09
C ILE A 677 8.86 -16.78 10.58
N PRO A 678 9.62 -17.81 10.98
CA PRO A 678 9.84 -18.09 12.39
C PRO A 678 10.82 -17.09 13.04
N ASP A 679 10.59 -16.73 14.31
CA ASP A 679 11.48 -15.86 15.11
C ASP A 679 12.95 -16.27 15.06
N THR A 680 13.20 -17.58 14.98
CA THR A 680 14.55 -18.15 14.92
C THR A 680 15.32 -17.74 13.68
N ALA A 681 14.65 -17.22 12.66
CA ALA A 681 15.19 -16.82 11.36
C ALA A 681 15.24 -15.29 11.17
N VAL A 682 15.15 -14.48 12.23
CA VAL A 682 15.12 -13.00 12.09
C VAL A 682 16.24 -12.31 12.87
N HIS A 683 16.71 -12.90 13.97
CA HIS A 683 17.59 -12.22 14.92
C HIS A 683 19.00 -12.83 15.03
N PRO A 684 19.96 -12.43 14.19
CA PRO A 684 21.36 -12.73 14.46
C PRO A 684 21.81 -12.06 15.75
N HIS A 685 22.60 -12.76 16.55
CA HIS A 685 22.81 -12.38 17.94
C HIS A 685 24.18 -12.80 18.48
N TYR A 686 24.53 -12.24 19.64
CA TYR A 686 25.74 -12.57 20.37
C TYR A 686 25.51 -13.73 21.36
N ALA A 687 26.51 -14.59 21.53
CA ALA A 687 26.46 -15.75 22.43
C ALA A 687 27.81 -16.05 23.10
N ASN A 688 27.78 -16.93 24.10
CA ASN A 688 28.97 -17.60 24.68
C ASN A 688 30.13 -16.68 25.07
N ALA A 689 29.82 -15.55 25.71
CA ALA A 689 30.82 -14.61 26.20
C ALA A 689 31.75 -15.29 27.23
N ARG A 690 33.05 -15.27 26.98
CA ARG A 690 34.04 -15.96 27.83
C ARG A 690 35.38 -15.24 27.88
N LEU A 691 36.12 -15.47 28.95
CA LEU A 691 37.51 -15.04 29.06
C LEU A 691 38.43 -16.10 28.45
N THR A 692 39.50 -15.66 27.80
CA THR A 692 40.61 -16.56 27.49
C THR A 692 41.30 -17.04 28.78
N LYS A 693 42.00 -18.18 28.71
CA LYS A 693 42.73 -18.75 29.85
C LYS A 693 43.71 -17.77 30.49
N ASP A 694 44.35 -16.93 29.66
CA ASP A 694 45.27 -15.87 30.09
C ASP A 694 44.56 -14.58 30.56
N ARG A 695 43.23 -14.51 30.44
CA ARG A 695 42.35 -13.37 30.74
C ARG A 695 42.69 -12.08 29.99
N ARG A 696 43.43 -12.16 28.87
CA ARG A 696 43.76 -10.99 28.05
C ARG A 696 42.65 -10.61 27.06
N HIS A 697 41.79 -11.58 26.73
CA HIS A 697 40.72 -11.37 25.77
C HIS A 697 39.36 -11.76 26.35
N ILE A 698 38.34 -11.00 25.96
CA ILE A 698 36.93 -11.43 26.00
C ILE A 698 36.59 -11.94 24.61
N LEU A 699 36.09 -13.17 24.51
CA LEU A 699 35.61 -13.78 23.26
C LEU A 699 34.10 -13.86 23.30
N ILE A 700 33.43 -13.44 22.23
CA ILE A 700 31.97 -13.41 22.11
C ILE A 700 31.61 -13.98 20.75
N ASP A 701 30.83 -15.06 20.72
CA ASP A 701 30.41 -15.67 19.47
C ASP A 701 29.36 -14.80 18.77
N VAL A 702 29.44 -14.73 17.44
CA VAL A 702 28.48 -14.06 16.57
C VAL A 702 27.71 -15.12 15.79
N VAL A 703 26.42 -15.24 16.09
CA VAL A 703 25.56 -16.30 15.58
C VAL A 703 24.70 -15.76 14.43
N ALA A 704 24.94 -16.27 13.23
CA ALA A 704 24.04 -16.13 12.08
C ALA A 704 22.80 -17.00 12.28
N VAL A 705 21.63 -16.54 11.81
CA VAL A 705 20.36 -17.27 11.96
C VAL A 705 19.77 -17.77 10.65
N ASN A 706 20.17 -17.19 9.52
CA ASN A 706 19.67 -17.49 8.18
C ASN A 706 20.74 -18.07 7.25
N GLY A 707 21.84 -18.55 7.82
CA GLY A 707 22.97 -19.08 7.05
C GLY A 707 23.70 -18.01 6.23
N GLY A 708 23.49 -16.73 6.53
CA GLY A 708 24.22 -15.63 5.93
C GLY A 708 25.66 -15.54 6.42
N ARG A 709 26.45 -14.75 5.69
CA ARG A 709 27.83 -14.45 6.06
C ARG A 709 27.85 -13.36 7.12
N ILE A 710 28.54 -13.62 8.23
CA ILE A 710 28.86 -12.57 9.20
C ILE A 710 29.99 -11.70 8.65
N TYR A 711 29.77 -10.39 8.63
CA TYR A 711 30.78 -9.43 8.22
C TYR A 711 30.66 -8.10 8.98
N SER A 712 31.71 -7.30 8.89
CA SER A 712 31.74 -5.92 9.36
C SER A 712 32.51 -5.09 8.33
N PRO A 713 32.08 -3.85 8.02
CA PRO A 713 32.84 -2.95 7.16
C PRO A 713 34.17 -2.47 7.78
N ALA A 714 34.34 -2.54 9.09
CA ALA A 714 35.59 -2.28 9.82
C ALA A 714 35.85 -3.38 10.87
N PRO A 715 36.24 -4.58 10.42
CA PRO A 715 36.37 -5.75 11.29
C PRO A 715 37.46 -5.57 12.36
N THR A 716 38.41 -4.65 12.22
CA THR A 716 39.47 -4.39 13.21
C THR A 716 39.18 -3.21 14.16
N ALA A 717 38.04 -2.54 14.00
CA ALA A 717 37.71 -1.32 14.72
C ALA A 717 36.25 -1.32 15.19
N LEU A 718 35.80 -2.43 15.78
CA LEU A 718 34.45 -2.53 16.33
C LEU A 718 34.30 -1.60 17.54
N ARG A 719 33.16 -0.90 17.60
CA ARG A 719 32.83 0.07 18.65
C ARG A 719 31.61 -0.38 19.46
N SER A 720 31.22 0.43 20.46
CA SER A 720 30.00 0.22 21.27
C SER A 720 29.98 -1.00 22.17
N TRP A 721 31.16 -1.48 22.56
CA TRP A 721 31.31 -2.48 23.61
C TRP A 721 31.54 -1.79 24.95
N TYR A 722 30.71 -2.15 25.93
CA TYR A 722 30.79 -1.62 27.28
C TYR A 722 31.10 -2.74 28.28
N VAL A 723 31.82 -2.40 29.34
CA VAL A 723 32.12 -3.34 30.41
C VAL A 723 31.88 -2.71 31.78
N LYS A 724 31.59 -3.57 32.75
CA LYS A 724 31.55 -3.22 34.17
C LYS A 724 32.37 -4.25 34.94
N GLU A 725 33.51 -3.81 35.45
CA GLU A 725 34.41 -4.65 36.27
C GLU A 725 33.84 -4.80 37.70
N PRO A 726 34.07 -5.95 38.35
CA PRO A 726 33.60 -6.17 39.72
C PRO A 726 34.22 -5.15 40.69
N GLY A 727 33.42 -4.65 41.64
CA GLY A 727 33.87 -3.73 42.68
C GLY A 727 34.09 -2.27 42.24
N LYS A 728 33.83 -1.92 40.98
CA LYS A 728 33.80 -0.53 40.49
C LYS A 728 32.38 0.02 40.47
N ASP A 729 32.25 1.36 40.44
CA ASP A 729 30.98 2.10 40.44
C ASP A 729 29.91 1.48 39.52
N ALA A 730 28.65 1.78 39.81
CA ALA A 730 27.51 1.10 39.20
C ALA A 730 27.40 1.20 37.66
N ALA A 731 28.14 2.11 37.01
CA ALA A 731 28.01 2.42 35.59
C ALA A 731 28.87 1.53 34.66
N PHE A 732 28.35 1.23 33.48
CA PHE A 732 29.09 0.62 32.39
C PHE A 732 30.03 1.62 31.72
N VAL A 733 31.26 1.21 31.41
CA VAL A 733 32.30 2.04 30.79
C VAL A 733 32.59 1.53 29.37
N PRO A 734 32.75 2.41 28.36
CA PRO A 734 33.19 1.99 27.03
C PRO A 734 34.56 1.30 27.07
N THR A 735 34.72 0.20 26.34
CA THR A 735 35.97 -0.57 26.26
C THR A 735 37.16 0.28 25.80
N ILE A 736 36.95 1.22 24.88
CA ILE A 736 37.99 2.15 24.41
C ILE A 736 38.54 3.05 25.52
N ALA A 737 37.71 3.45 26.50
CA ALA A 737 38.13 4.25 27.64
C ALA A 737 39.03 3.46 28.62
N LEU A 738 39.04 2.13 28.50
CA LEU A 738 39.94 1.23 29.23
C LEU A 738 41.17 0.81 28.40
N GLY A 739 41.40 1.45 27.25
CA GLY A 739 42.49 1.12 26.34
C GLY A 739 42.35 -0.27 25.70
N ALA A 740 41.12 -0.74 25.52
CA ALA A 740 40.84 -2.00 24.83
C ALA A 740 40.39 -1.78 23.38
N SER A 741 40.73 -2.72 22.49
CA SER A 741 40.26 -2.79 21.10
C SER A 741 39.30 -3.97 20.93
N ALA A 742 38.35 -3.86 20.00
CA ALA A 742 37.45 -4.94 19.63
C ALA A 742 37.54 -5.23 18.13
N GLU A 743 37.71 -6.50 17.77
CA GLU A 743 37.83 -6.97 16.39
C GLU A 743 36.91 -8.17 16.10
N LEU A 744 36.43 -8.29 14.87
CA LEU A 744 35.67 -9.41 14.34
C LEU A 744 36.63 -10.41 13.69
N ASP A 745 36.77 -11.58 14.30
CA ASP A 745 37.50 -12.71 13.76
C ASP A 745 36.54 -13.65 13.03
N THR A 746 36.58 -13.62 11.70
CA THR A 746 35.79 -14.49 10.80
C THR A 746 36.51 -15.78 10.42
N SER A 747 37.74 -16.00 10.91
CA SER A 747 38.51 -17.22 10.61
C SER A 747 38.09 -18.43 11.45
N VAL A 748 37.28 -18.20 12.49
CA VAL A 748 36.74 -19.22 13.38
C VAL A 748 35.25 -19.46 13.12
N THR A 749 34.74 -20.60 13.56
CA THR A 749 33.31 -20.94 13.42
C THR A 749 32.72 -21.32 14.79
N PRO A 750 31.68 -20.59 15.28
CA PRO A 750 31.13 -19.37 14.68
C PRO A 750 32.15 -18.21 14.69
N PRO A 751 32.01 -17.21 13.80
CA PRO A 751 32.77 -15.96 13.88
C PRO A 751 32.67 -15.35 15.28
N GLN A 752 33.71 -14.67 15.75
CA GLN A 752 33.73 -14.15 17.13
C GLN A 752 34.24 -12.71 17.19
N VAL A 753 33.72 -11.95 18.15
CA VAL A 753 34.30 -10.67 18.57
C VAL A 753 35.35 -10.94 19.64
N ARG A 754 36.56 -10.42 19.42
CA ARG A 754 37.67 -10.45 20.36
C ARG A 754 37.90 -9.05 20.92
N ILE A 755 37.67 -8.87 22.23
CA ILE A 755 37.98 -7.62 22.93
C ILE A 755 39.31 -7.78 23.68
N THR A 756 40.33 -7.05 23.25
CA THR A 756 41.71 -7.15 23.74
C THR A 756 42.05 -5.92 24.57
N ARG A 757 42.53 -6.13 25.79
CA ARG A 757 43.06 -5.04 26.63
C ARG A 757 44.54 -4.81 26.30
N ALA A 758 44.95 -3.58 25.99
CA ALA A 758 46.35 -3.29 25.68
C ALA A 758 47.30 -3.59 26.85
N THR A 759 46.84 -3.37 28.08
CA THR A 759 47.60 -3.62 29.32
C THR A 759 46.70 -4.17 30.42
N GLY A 760 47.16 -5.19 31.14
CA GLY A 760 46.42 -5.80 32.26
C GLY A 760 45.54 -6.98 31.86
N LEU A 761 44.83 -7.54 32.85
CA LEU A 761 43.92 -8.68 32.68
C LEU A 761 42.47 -8.23 32.86
N TRP A 762 41.54 -8.95 32.24
CA TRP A 762 40.12 -8.83 32.56
C TRP A 762 39.81 -9.58 33.87
N PRO A 763 39.21 -8.92 34.88
CA PRO A 763 38.76 -9.61 36.08
C PRO A 763 37.66 -10.63 35.78
N ALA A 764 37.67 -11.76 36.49
CA ALA A 764 36.51 -12.65 36.51
C ALA A 764 35.31 -11.93 37.14
N GLY A 765 34.10 -12.18 36.64
CA GLY A 765 32.90 -11.46 37.06
C GLY A 765 32.67 -10.12 36.34
N THR A 766 33.53 -9.75 35.39
CA THR A 766 33.28 -8.60 34.48
C THR A 766 31.97 -8.81 33.73
N LEU A 767 31.12 -7.79 33.68
CA LEU A 767 29.94 -7.76 32.83
C LEU A 767 30.32 -7.11 31.50
N VAL A 768 29.99 -7.75 30.38
CA VAL A 768 30.08 -7.16 29.04
C VAL A 768 28.69 -6.85 28.51
N ARG A 769 28.54 -5.71 27.84
CA ARG A 769 27.27 -5.22 27.31
C ARG A 769 27.41 -4.61 25.92
N ARG A 770 26.45 -4.90 25.04
CA ARG A 770 26.24 -4.21 23.75
C ARG A 770 24.73 -4.06 23.49
N MET A 771 24.32 -2.85 23.08
CA MET A 771 22.91 -2.48 22.94
C MET A 771 22.53 -2.04 21.53
N ASP A 772 23.47 -1.41 20.84
CA ASP A 772 23.29 -0.84 19.51
C ASP A 772 24.33 -1.46 18.56
N ASP A 773 24.00 -1.47 17.28
CA ASP A 773 24.95 -1.76 16.20
C ASP A 773 26.04 -0.68 16.09
N GLY A 774 25.78 0.54 16.56
CA GLY A 774 26.66 1.73 16.47
C GLY A 774 26.95 2.49 17.78
N GLU A 775 27.87 3.45 17.77
CA GLU A 775 28.30 4.25 18.96
C GLU A 775 27.35 5.43 19.21
N LYS A 776 26.87 5.61 20.45
CA LYS A 776 26.09 6.80 20.83
C LYS A 776 27.02 8.02 20.87
N ARG A 777 26.86 8.98 19.95
CA ARG A 777 27.72 10.19 19.86
C ARG A 777 26.93 11.50 19.99
N PRO A 778 27.63 12.63 20.26
CA PRO A 778 27.02 13.94 20.29
C PRO A 778 26.35 14.29 18.97
N ASP A 779 25.21 14.95 19.08
CA ASP A 779 24.50 15.56 17.98
C ASP A 779 25.39 16.41 17.05
N LYS A 780 25.14 16.32 15.73
CA LYS A 780 25.79 17.10 14.65
C LYS A 780 27.22 16.68 14.30
N ASP A 781 27.74 15.58 14.84
CA ASP A 781 29.05 15.03 14.45
C ASP A 781 28.97 14.21 13.14
N GLY A 782 28.78 14.91 12.02
CA GLY A 782 28.53 14.28 10.71
C GLY A 782 29.67 13.42 10.15
N ALA A 783 30.93 13.65 10.56
CA ALA A 783 32.09 12.84 10.14
C ALA A 783 32.24 11.53 10.95
N ALA A 784 31.52 11.40 12.07
CA ALA A 784 31.52 10.21 12.92
C ALA A 784 30.46 9.18 12.54
N GLU A 785 29.40 9.60 11.85
CA GLU A 785 28.32 8.72 11.37
C GLU A 785 28.86 7.60 10.47
N ASP A 786 29.73 7.93 9.52
CA ASP A 786 30.42 6.98 8.63
C ASP A 786 31.28 5.97 9.41
N ALA A 787 31.97 6.41 10.47
CA ALA A 787 32.78 5.55 11.33
C ALA A 787 31.94 4.64 12.25
N ILE A 788 30.70 5.04 12.56
CA ILE A 788 29.74 4.25 13.35
C ILE A 788 29.20 3.08 12.51
N HIS A 789 28.80 3.35 11.27
CA HIS A 789 28.37 2.30 10.33
C HIS A 789 29.52 1.34 9.99
N ALA A 790 30.75 1.85 9.93
CA ALA A 790 31.95 1.03 9.73
C ALA A 790 32.10 -0.06 10.82
N GLY A 791 31.77 0.20 12.09
CA GLY A 791 31.97 -0.74 13.21
C GLY A 791 30.81 -1.73 13.49
N GLY A 792 29.73 -1.67 12.71
CA GLY A 792 28.59 -2.60 12.82
C GLY A 792 28.95 -4.03 12.43
N ILE A 793 28.20 -5.01 12.95
CA ILE A 793 28.32 -6.42 12.53
C ILE A 793 26.97 -6.83 11.95
N TYR A 794 27.01 -7.53 10.83
CA TYR A 794 25.83 -7.88 10.06
C TYR A 794 25.87 -9.34 9.62
N GLU A 795 24.69 -9.94 9.47
CA GLU A 795 24.49 -11.18 8.69
C GLU A 795 23.91 -10.81 7.32
N SER A 796 24.65 -11.06 6.23
CA SER A 796 24.24 -10.75 4.86
C SER A 796 24.27 -11.96 3.90
N TRP A 797 23.64 -11.82 2.74
CA TRP A 797 23.50 -12.88 1.72
C TRP A 797 23.82 -12.35 0.32
N SER A 798 24.16 -13.23 -0.62
CA SER A 798 24.53 -12.85 -1.98
C SER A 798 23.41 -12.20 -2.79
N GLN A 799 22.16 -12.33 -2.37
CA GLN A 799 20.98 -11.70 -2.99
C GLN A 799 20.34 -10.64 -2.09
N ASP A 800 21.04 -10.17 -1.06
CA ASP A 800 20.55 -9.09 -0.22
C ASP A 800 20.30 -7.82 -1.06
N PRO A 801 19.05 -7.38 -1.23
CA PRO A 801 18.72 -6.27 -2.13
C PRO A 801 19.44 -4.96 -1.84
N PHE A 802 19.95 -4.79 -0.62
CA PHE A 802 20.48 -3.50 -0.16
C PHE A 802 21.94 -3.57 0.27
N GLY A 803 22.56 -4.77 0.25
CA GLY A 803 23.99 -4.96 0.47
C GLY A 803 24.48 -4.93 1.93
N PHE A 804 23.59 -4.99 2.93
CA PHE A 804 23.96 -4.92 4.35
C PHE A 804 23.36 -5.96 5.33
N GLY A 805 22.28 -6.65 5.01
CA GLY A 805 21.74 -7.75 5.82
C GLY A 805 21.07 -7.32 7.13
N PHE A 806 20.93 -8.26 8.08
CA PHE A 806 20.41 -7.96 9.42
C PHE A 806 21.54 -7.57 10.38
N PRO A 807 21.40 -6.49 11.17
CA PRO A 807 22.38 -6.13 12.18
C PRO A 807 22.40 -7.18 13.29
N VAL A 808 23.60 -7.61 13.68
CA VAL A 808 23.79 -8.53 14.81
C VAL A 808 23.63 -7.75 16.11
N VAL A 809 22.52 -7.98 16.81
CA VAL A 809 22.17 -7.29 18.05
C VAL A 809 21.58 -8.26 19.05
N GLY A 810 21.80 -8.00 20.34
CA GLY A 810 21.11 -8.71 21.40
C GLY A 810 21.63 -10.13 21.65
N MET A 811 20.82 -10.92 22.36
CA MET A 811 21.12 -12.31 22.69
C MET A 811 19.86 -13.11 22.94
N LYS A 812 20.00 -14.44 22.96
CA LYS A 812 18.96 -15.33 23.47
C LYS A 812 19.07 -15.44 24.99
N ASP A 813 17.93 -15.39 25.68
CA ASP A 813 17.85 -15.65 27.11
C ASP A 813 17.94 -17.16 27.42
N GLY A 814 17.89 -17.53 28.70
CA GLY A 814 17.94 -18.93 29.13
C GLY A 814 16.77 -19.80 28.68
N LYS A 815 15.72 -19.21 28.08
CA LYS A 815 14.58 -19.89 27.47
C LYS A 815 14.65 -19.89 25.93
N GLY A 816 15.74 -19.38 25.35
CA GLY A 816 15.94 -19.28 23.91
C GLY A 816 15.26 -18.08 23.25
N ARG A 817 14.63 -17.18 24.00
CA ARG A 817 13.94 -15.99 23.46
C ARG A 817 14.94 -14.88 23.19
N TRP A 818 14.85 -14.25 22.02
CA TRP A 818 15.73 -13.15 21.68
C TRP A 818 15.34 -11.87 22.42
N ARG A 819 16.32 -11.11 22.93
CA ARG A 819 16.15 -9.78 23.51
C ARG A 819 17.11 -8.77 22.86
N PRO A 820 16.73 -7.49 22.69
CA PRO A 820 17.54 -6.44 22.07
C PRO A 820 18.64 -5.88 23.00
N LEU A 821 19.25 -6.73 23.82
CA LEU A 821 20.31 -6.38 24.75
C LEU A 821 21.23 -7.57 24.96
N PHE A 822 22.49 -7.47 24.55
CA PHE A 822 23.51 -8.42 24.96
C PHE A 822 24.10 -7.94 26.28
N GLU A 823 23.95 -8.75 27.33
CA GLU A 823 24.60 -8.52 28.61
C GLU A 823 24.94 -9.86 29.24
N MET A 824 26.23 -10.10 29.49
CA MET A 824 26.71 -11.35 30.06
C MET A 824 27.78 -11.11 31.13
N ARG A 825 27.68 -11.85 32.23
CA ARG A 825 28.72 -11.93 33.25
C ARG A 825 29.74 -12.99 32.84
N LEU A 826 31.00 -12.60 32.80
CA LEU A 826 32.09 -13.48 32.44
C LEU A 826 32.52 -14.32 33.64
N ALA A 827 32.49 -15.64 33.48
CA ALA A 827 33.01 -16.58 34.47
C ALA A 827 34.55 -16.60 34.43
N ALA A 828 35.16 -17.17 35.47
CA ALA A 828 36.56 -17.57 35.38
C ALA A 828 36.72 -18.65 34.29
N PRO A 829 37.85 -18.66 33.55
CA PRO A 829 38.09 -19.62 32.46
C PRO A 829 38.02 -21.08 32.89
#